data_AF-A0A538RW35-F1
#
_entry.id   AF-A0A538RW35-F1
#
_cell.length_a   1.000
_cell.length_b   1.000
_cell.length_c   1.000
_cell.angle_alpha   90.00
_cell.angle_beta   90.00
_cell.angle_gamma   90.00
#
_symmetry.space_group_name_H-M   'P 1'
#
loop_
_entity.id
_entity.type
_entity.pdbx_description
1 polymer ?
#
loop_
_entity_poly.entity_id
_entity_poly.type
_entity_poly.pdbx_seq_one_letter_code
_entity_poly.pdbx_strand_id
1 'polypeptide(L)'
;MAATATRKVTSPLRQLKATAMPSSVSPMLCTLSSEAFDDPDWIFEPKFDGLRILARFDGKELLLLSRNQKSQNFQFPDIVAALRKSLPRQAIVDGEVVCLDEQGNSSFRLLQQRFHLQNAREVEERMKRFPAYLYLFDVLYADRYDVTPLPLKDRKDILHKLVRWSDRIRWTEFRRQHGLVVFQEACREGHEGIIAKQVNSPYLQARSDWWLKVKCIGRQEFVIGGFTDPERSRVGLGALLVGYNSDDGQRLIYAGKVGTGFTHEVLLDLRRRLDKLRQERCPFDDGDLPRGPNVHWVKPHLVAEIAFGEWTQNNLLRQPRFEGLRPDKKPEECRRERPAVDAATKPATPDQGGTNGRVKGKTRKEHTMAARTASKQASLEEYREKRDFSKTREPGPEVSRSQKATNKPIFVVQEHHASRLHYDFRLEADGVLKSWAVPKEPSMHPAQKRLAVHVEDHPVSYAQFEGEIPEGEYGAGTVEIWDRGTYENLLAEKPQPQTVTEGIESGRLEFVLHGRKLRGKFALIRMQGRGRGKDNWLLIKMKDEFAHPDGATTESSAPKAKTTTKAKKAASRADVKRNGSDKPEQIAITHPDKIMFPDAGITKGQVFDFYERIAPRLLPYLQDRPATLERFPDGLGDAKAPHFWQKNAPDYYPSWIPRAELPTQQGKTVNYVLVNNQETLLYLVNQGTLTFHIWFSRVKDLDRPDFVLFDLDPSQASFQDAVAVARQLHEFLQEEDVEAFVKTSGKSGLHVQVPWTKDGGYDEARAWALQIAERVVEALPGQATVERSKAGRGRRVYVDVMQNARGHHVVPPYVLRAVPGATVSTPLEWRELTAKLAPAAFTLKTIFS
;
A
#
# COMPACT_ATOMS: atom_id res chain seq x y z
N MET A 1 -26.10 -70.02 -2.14
CA MET A 1 -24.86 -69.50 -1.51
C MET A 1 -24.42 -68.24 -2.25
N ALA A 2 -24.57 -67.08 -1.62
CA ALA A 2 -23.76 -65.88 -1.85
C ALA A 2 -24.21 -64.86 -0.78
N ALA A 3 -23.57 -64.93 0.38
CA ALA A 3 -23.84 -64.05 1.51
C ALA A 3 -23.32 -62.64 1.20
N THR A 4 -24.23 -61.68 1.14
CA THR A 4 -23.91 -60.26 1.06
C THR A 4 -23.25 -59.86 2.39
N ALA A 5 -21.94 -59.62 2.35
CA ALA A 5 -21.16 -59.18 3.51
C ALA A 5 -21.66 -57.82 4.00
N THR A 6 -22.47 -57.83 5.05
CA THR A 6 -22.79 -56.65 5.85
C THR A 6 -21.54 -56.23 6.60
N ARG A 7 -20.86 -55.21 6.08
CA ARG A 7 -19.70 -54.58 6.72
C ARG A 7 -20.18 -53.91 8.01
N LYS A 8 -20.08 -54.60 9.15
CA LYS A 8 -20.28 -54.02 10.49
C LYS A 8 -19.29 -52.87 10.66
N VAL A 9 -19.76 -51.63 10.52
CA VAL A 9 -18.98 -50.44 10.86
C VAL A 9 -18.82 -50.42 12.38
N THR A 10 -17.70 -50.95 12.86
CA THR A 10 -17.29 -50.79 14.26
C THR A 10 -17.00 -49.30 14.49
N SER A 11 -17.66 -48.71 15.50
CA SER A 11 -17.42 -47.31 15.90
C SER A 11 -15.91 -47.06 16.08
N PRO A 12 -15.33 -45.97 15.54
CA PRO A 12 -13.90 -45.65 15.67
C PRO A 12 -13.40 -45.67 17.12
N LEU A 13 -14.30 -45.35 18.07
CA LEU A 13 -14.02 -45.37 19.51
C LEU A 13 -13.65 -46.77 20.05
N ARG A 14 -14.12 -47.86 19.41
CA ARG A 14 -13.83 -49.23 19.87
C ARG A 14 -12.37 -49.63 19.67
N GLN A 15 -11.61 -48.88 18.85
CA GLN A 15 -10.21 -49.14 18.57
C GLN A 15 -9.28 -48.41 19.56
N LEU A 16 -9.81 -47.49 20.36
CA LEU A 16 -9.05 -46.67 21.30
C LEU A 16 -9.07 -47.28 22.70
N LYS A 17 -7.97 -47.09 23.44
CA LYS A 17 -7.90 -47.44 24.86
C LYS A 17 -8.57 -46.34 25.69
N ALA A 18 -9.30 -46.75 26.72
CA ALA A 18 -9.88 -45.79 27.65
C ALA A 18 -8.77 -45.04 28.40
N THR A 19 -8.89 -43.72 28.50
CA THR A 19 -7.97 -42.81 29.18
C THR A 19 -8.73 -41.90 30.14
N ALA A 20 -8.02 -41.35 31.13
CA ALA A 20 -8.56 -40.27 31.95
C ALA A 20 -8.60 -38.97 31.12
N MET A 21 -9.54 -38.08 31.44
CA MET A 21 -9.65 -36.80 30.75
C MET A 21 -8.40 -35.94 31.00
N PRO A 22 -7.69 -35.45 29.96
CA PRO A 22 -6.47 -34.65 30.11
C PRO A 22 -6.71 -33.40 30.95
N SER A 23 -5.84 -33.04 31.88
CA SER A 23 -6.04 -31.87 32.76
C SER A 23 -5.95 -30.52 32.01
N SER A 24 -5.17 -30.46 30.93
CA SER A 24 -5.05 -29.30 30.06
C SER A 24 -4.92 -29.72 28.60
N VAL A 25 -5.42 -28.87 27.70
CA VAL A 25 -5.32 -29.04 26.25
C VAL A 25 -5.12 -27.68 25.58
N SER A 26 -4.27 -27.62 24.56
CA SER A 26 -4.07 -26.42 23.74
C SER A 26 -4.65 -26.59 22.34
N PRO A 27 -5.18 -25.51 21.74
CA PRO A 27 -5.81 -25.59 20.43
C PRO A 27 -4.77 -25.75 19.32
N MET A 28 -5.13 -26.49 18.27
CA MET A 28 -4.40 -26.57 17.00
C MET A 28 -4.43 -25.22 16.29
N LEU A 29 -3.31 -24.80 15.70
CA LEU A 29 -3.18 -23.50 15.04
C LEU A 29 -2.95 -23.63 13.53
N CYS A 30 -3.57 -22.74 12.76
CA CYS A 30 -3.50 -22.75 11.30
C CYS A 30 -2.26 -22.04 10.75
N THR A 31 -1.65 -22.57 9.70
CA THR A 31 -0.66 -21.88 8.84
C THR A 31 -1.37 -20.97 7.81
N LEU A 32 -0.83 -19.79 7.50
CA LEU A 32 -1.41 -18.89 6.49
C LEU A 32 -1.03 -19.36 5.09
N SER A 33 -2.03 -19.57 4.22
CA SER A 33 -1.84 -19.79 2.78
C SER A 33 -2.09 -18.49 2.01
N SER A 34 -1.31 -18.25 0.96
CA SER A 34 -1.48 -17.09 0.07
C SER A 34 -2.66 -17.24 -0.88
N GLU A 35 -3.03 -18.47 -1.24
CA GLU A 35 -4.08 -18.75 -2.22
C GLU A 35 -5.03 -19.84 -1.72
N ALA A 36 -6.29 -19.77 -2.16
CA ALA A 36 -7.26 -20.84 -2.02
C ALA A 36 -6.98 -21.91 -3.08
N PHE A 37 -7.37 -23.15 -2.80
CA PHE A 37 -7.10 -24.30 -3.65
C PHE A 37 -8.24 -25.32 -3.59
N ASP A 38 -8.30 -26.18 -4.59
CA ASP A 38 -9.18 -27.35 -4.60
C ASP A 38 -8.36 -28.62 -4.36
N ASP A 39 -8.77 -29.45 -3.41
CA ASP A 39 -8.09 -30.72 -3.11
C ASP A 39 -9.04 -31.73 -2.41
N PRO A 40 -9.25 -32.95 -2.95
CA PRO A 40 -10.16 -33.95 -2.39
C PRO A 40 -9.74 -34.52 -1.02
N ASP A 41 -8.48 -34.34 -0.62
CA ASP A 41 -7.97 -34.73 0.70
C ASP A 41 -8.16 -33.62 1.75
N TRP A 42 -8.87 -32.55 1.39
CA TRP A 42 -9.15 -31.41 2.25
C TRP A 42 -10.64 -31.11 2.36
N ILE A 43 -11.00 -30.57 3.50
CA ILE A 43 -12.29 -29.93 3.73
C ILE A 43 -12.08 -28.43 3.97
N PHE A 44 -13.08 -27.65 3.64
CA PHE A 44 -13.07 -26.21 3.73
C PHE A 44 -14.24 -25.74 4.58
N GLU A 45 -13.93 -25.07 5.68
CA GLU A 45 -14.88 -24.50 6.63
C GLU A 45 -14.84 -22.96 6.55
N PRO A 46 -15.97 -22.27 6.83
CA PRO A 46 -15.95 -20.83 7.04
C PRO A 46 -14.97 -20.44 8.14
N LYS A 47 -14.18 -19.38 7.89
CA LYS A 47 -13.37 -18.76 8.94
C LYS A 47 -14.24 -17.77 9.70
N PHE A 48 -14.74 -18.22 10.84
CA PHE A 48 -15.50 -17.37 11.75
C PHE A 48 -14.62 -16.30 12.40
N ASP A 49 -15.21 -15.13 12.56
CA ASP A 49 -14.64 -13.99 13.26
C ASP A 49 -15.17 -13.93 14.69
N GLY A 50 -14.46 -14.58 15.62
CA GLY A 50 -14.97 -14.81 16.96
C GLY A 50 -13.91 -15.04 18.04
N LEU A 51 -14.37 -15.66 19.13
CA LEU A 51 -13.53 -16.08 20.25
C LEU A 51 -13.39 -17.61 20.24
N ARG A 52 -12.17 -18.07 19.94
CA ARG A 52 -11.81 -19.48 20.02
C ARG A 52 -11.92 -20.01 21.45
N ILE A 53 -12.71 -21.07 21.63
CA ILE A 53 -12.84 -21.77 22.91
C ILE A 53 -12.62 -23.27 22.80
N LEU A 54 -11.96 -23.82 23.82
CA LEU A 54 -11.98 -25.24 24.14
C LEU A 54 -12.97 -25.44 25.29
N ALA A 55 -14.06 -26.14 25.03
CA ALA A 55 -15.05 -26.43 26.05
C ALA A 55 -14.77 -27.80 26.66
N ARG A 56 -14.42 -27.82 27.95
CA ARG A 56 -14.18 -29.02 28.73
C ARG A 56 -15.41 -29.29 29.59
N PHE A 57 -16.02 -30.46 29.46
CA PHE A 57 -17.13 -30.92 30.28
C PHE A 57 -16.81 -32.28 30.87
N ASP A 58 -16.68 -32.39 32.20
CA ASP A 58 -16.34 -33.65 32.88
C ASP A 58 -17.58 -34.48 33.32
N GLY A 59 -18.77 -34.06 32.90
CA GLY A 59 -20.05 -34.62 33.34
C GLY A 59 -20.71 -33.87 34.50
N LYS A 60 -19.95 -33.03 35.23
CA LYS A 60 -20.45 -32.21 36.35
C LYS A 60 -20.22 -30.72 36.12
N GLU A 61 -19.04 -30.34 35.69
CA GLU A 61 -18.62 -28.95 35.45
C GLU A 61 -18.28 -28.75 33.98
N LEU A 62 -18.72 -27.61 33.43
CA LEU A 62 -18.42 -27.20 32.06
C LEU A 62 -17.60 -25.90 32.09
N LEU A 63 -16.41 -25.92 31.51
CA LEU A 63 -15.51 -24.78 31.42
C LEU A 63 -15.30 -24.40 29.95
N LEU A 64 -15.61 -23.16 29.60
CA LEU A 64 -15.24 -22.55 28.32
C LEU A 64 -13.87 -21.90 28.49
N LEU A 65 -12.83 -22.55 27.98
CA LEU A 65 -11.46 -22.08 28.09
C LEU A 65 -11.08 -21.32 26.83
N SER A 66 -10.67 -20.06 26.98
CA SER A 66 -10.06 -19.32 25.86
C SER A 66 -8.69 -19.90 25.51
N ARG A 67 -8.09 -19.41 24.42
CA ARG A 67 -6.73 -19.77 23.99
C ARG A 67 -5.67 -19.73 25.09
N ASN A 68 -5.80 -18.80 26.05
CA ASN A 68 -4.88 -18.63 27.18
C ASN A 68 -5.33 -19.38 28.45
N GLN A 69 -6.18 -20.40 28.33
CA GLN A 69 -6.75 -21.20 29.42
C GLN A 69 -7.54 -20.39 30.46
N LYS A 70 -8.03 -19.19 30.10
CA LYS A 70 -8.88 -18.38 30.97
C LYS A 70 -10.34 -18.76 30.76
N SER A 71 -11.05 -19.06 31.85
CA SER A 71 -12.49 -19.30 31.82
C SER A 71 -13.25 -18.10 31.26
N GLN A 72 -14.21 -18.37 30.37
CA GLN A 72 -15.12 -17.40 29.78
C GLN A 72 -16.57 -17.60 30.27
N ASN A 73 -16.79 -18.48 31.25
CA ASN A 73 -18.12 -18.85 31.72
C ASN A 73 -18.95 -17.66 32.21
N PHE A 74 -18.30 -16.70 32.89
CA PHE A 74 -18.96 -15.51 33.40
C PHE A 74 -19.49 -14.62 32.27
N GLN A 75 -18.73 -14.50 31.17
CA GLN A 75 -19.12 -13.70 30.02
C GLN A 75 -20.19 -14.40 29.17
N PHE A 76 -20.16 -15.73 29.10
CA PHE A 76 -21.05 -16.52 28.23
C PHE A 76 -21.85 -17.60 28.98
N PRO A 77 -22.64 -17.23 30.02
CA PRO A 77 -23.40 -18.21 30.79
C PRO A 77 -24.52 -18.87 29.97
N ASP A 78 -25.04 -18.19 28.95
CA ASP A 78 -25.99 -18.73 27.97
C ASP A 78 -25.37 -19.85 27.11
N ILE A 79 -24.12 -19.68 26.66
CA ILE A 79 -23.39 -20.72 25.93
C ILE A 79 -23.10 -21.90 26.86
N VAL A 80 -22.68 -21.64 28.11
CA VAL A 80 -22.45 -22.70 29.11
C VAL A 80 -23.73 -23.53 29.33
N ALA A 81 -24.86 -22.86 29.54
CA ALA A 81 -26.14 -23.52 29.77
C ALA A 81 -26.60 -24.32 28.54
N ALA A 82 -26.45 -23.77 27.33
CA ALA A 82 -26.82 -24.45 26.10
C ALA A 82 -25.91 -25.66 25.81
N LEU A 83 -24.59 -25.51 25.96
CA LEU A 83 -23.63 -26.57 25.69
C LEU A 83 -23.74 -27.72 26.69
N ARG A 84 -24.01 -27.43 27.97
CA ARG A 84 -24.25 -28.45 29.00
C ARG A 84 -25.46 -29.33 28.67
N LYS A 85 -26.52 -28.76 28.08
CA LYS A 85 -27.68 -29.53 27.58
C LYS A 85 -27.35 -30.30 26.30
N SER A 86 -26.44 -29.76 25.50
CA SER A 86 -26.04 -30.32 24.20
C SER A 86 -25.07 -31.50 24.33
N LEU A 87 -24.31 -31.58 25.43
CA LEU A 87 -23.36 -32.66 25.70
C LEU A 87 -23.94 -33.67 26.71
N PRO A 88 -24.39 -34.86 26.27
CA PRO A 88 -24.94 -35.88 27.17
C PRO A 88 -23.88 -36.63 27.98
N ARG A 89 -22.59 -36.51 27.60
CA ARG A 89 -21.45 -37.19 28.21
C ARG A 89 -20.26 -36.24 28.31
N GLN A 90 -19.28 -36.63 29.12
CA GLN A 90 -18.06 -35.87 29.27
C GLN A 90 -17.29 -35.76 27.94
N ALA A 91 -16.76 -34.58 27.64
CA ALA A 91 -16.16 -34.27 26.36
C ALA A 91 -15.20 -33.06 26.43
N ILE A 92 -14.28 -32.98 25.49
CA ILE A 92 -13.53 -31.76 25.18
C ILE A 92 -13.78 -31.44 23.70
N VAL A 93 -14.47 -30.34 23.44
CA VAL A 93 -14.82 -29.90 22.09
C VAL A 93 -14.18 -28.56 21.75
N ASP A 94 -13.88 -28.37 20.48
CA ASP A 94 -13.19 -27.20 19.95
C ASP A 94 -14.14 -26.41 19.05
N GLY A 95 -14.26 -25.10 19.32
CA GLY A 95 -15.25 -24.25 18.66
C GLY A 95 -14.92 -22.77 18.66
N GLU A 96 -15.78 -21.99 18.01
CA GLU A 96 -15.72 -20.53 17.98
C GLU A 96 -17.01 -19.94 18.55
N VAL A 97 -16.91 -19.06 19.55
CA VAL A 97 -18.03 -18.21 19.96
C VAL A 97 -18.12 -17.01 19.03
N VAL A 98 -19.28 -16.74 18.47
CA VAL A 98 -19.54 -15.61 17.57
C VAL A 98 -20.79 -14.85 17.97
N CYS A 99 -20.85 -13.58 17.60
CA CYS A 99 -22.09 -12.83 17.46
C CYS A 99 -22.33 -12.61 15.97
N LEU A 100 -23.59 -12.69 15.55
CA LEU A 100 -23.96 -12.53 14.14
C LEU A 100 -24.51 -11.11 13.91
N ASP A 101 -24.23 -10.55 12.74
CA ASP A 101 -24.89 -9.32 12.27
C ASP A 101 -26.28 -9.60 11.69
N GLU A 102 -26.92 -8.56 11.16
CA GLU A 102 -28.27 -8.63 10.57
C GLU A 102 -28.34 -9.54 9.33
N GLN A 103 -27.21 -9.76 8.66
CA GLN A 103 -27.07 -10.65 7.51
C GLN A 103 -26.70 -12.08 7.91
N GLY A 104 -26.47 -12.33 9.20
CA GLY A 104 -26.11 -13.64 9.72
C GLY A 104 -24.61 -13.94 9.71
N ASN A 105 -23.76 -12.96 9.40
CA ASN A 105 -22.31 -13.14 9.35
C ASN A 105 -21.67 -12.93 10.73
N SER A 106 -20.59 -13.67 11.02
CA SER A 106 -19.88 -13.50 12.30
C SER A 106 -19.18 -12.15 12.36
N SER A 107 -19.38 -11.42 13.47
CA SER A 107 -18.80 -10.11 13.70
C SER A 107 -18.14 -10.05 15.08
N PHE A 108 -16.80 -9.97 15.10
CA PHE A 108 -16.07 -9.81 16.35
C PHE A 108 -16.39 -8.48 17.03
N ARG A 109 -16.71 -7.43 16.26
CA ARG A 109 -17.11 -6.13 16.81
C ARG A 109 -18.36 -6.25 17.69
N LEU A 110 -19.35 -7.02 17.24
CA LEU A 110 -20.55 -7.31 18.03
C LEU A 110 -20.20 -8.18 19.24
N LEU A 111 -19.37 -9.21 19.04
CA LEU A 111 -18.94 -10.10 20.12
C LEU A 111 -18.20 -9.34 21.23
N GLN A 112 -17.41 -8.34 20.88
CA GLN A 112 -16.61 -7.58 21.83
C GLN A 112 -17.45 -6.85 22.89
N GLN A 113 -18.73 -6.58 22.59
CA GLN A 113 -19.69 -6.01 23.53
C GLN A 113 -20.00 -6.93 24.72
N ARG A 114 -19.60 -8.20 24.64
CA ARG A 114 -19.77 -9.22 25.69
C ARG A 114 -18.54 -9.32 26.59
N PHE A 115 -17.47 -8.58 26.31
CA PHE A 115 -16.23 -8.61 27.11
C PHE A 115 -16.21 -7.56 28.22
N HIS A 116 -15.36 -7.79 29.23
CA HIS A 116 -15.09 -6.87 30.35
C HIS A 116 -16.30 -6.47 31.21
N LEU A 117 -17.37 -7.26 31.18
CA LEU A 117 -18.56 -7.07 32.01
C LEU A 117 -18.21 -7.31 33.48
N GLN A 118 -18.74 -6.47 34.37
CA GLN A 118 -18.33 -6.45 35.79
C GLN A 118 -19.31 -7.18 36.71
N ASN A 119 -20.57 -7.31 36.31
CA ASN A 119 -21.64 -7.87 37.14
C ASN A 119 -22.67 -8.63 36.31
N ALA A 120 -23.49 -9.44 36.98
CA ALA A 120 -24.47 -10.31 36.33
C ALA A 120 -25.56 -9.56 35.55
N ARG A 121 -25.94 -8.35 36.00
CA ARG A 121 -26.95 -7.53 35.33
C ARG A 121 -26.46 -7.06 33.96
N GLU A 122 -25.24 -6.55 33.88
CA GLU A 122 -24.60 -6.19 32.60
C GLU A 122 -24.51 -7.39 31.66
N VAL A 123 -24.17 -8.57 32.19
CA VAL A 123 -24.14 -9.81 31.42
C VAL A 123 -25.52 -10.10 30.82
N GLU A 124 -26.58 -10.05 31.63
CA GLU A 124 -27.95 -10.32 31.16
C GLU A 124 -28.43 -9.30 30.11
N GLU A 125 -28.18 -8.01 30.32
CA GLU A 125 -28.53 -6.95 29.36
C GLU A 125 -27.78 -7.14 28.03
N ARG A 126 -26.47 -7.42 28.08
CA ARG A 126 -25.65 -7.64 26.88
C ARG A 126 -25.98 -8.93 26.17
N MET A 127 -26.36 -9.98 26.88
CA MET A 127 -26.85 -11.24 26.29
C MET A 127 -28.10 -11.06 25.42
N LYS A 128 -29.03 -10.19 25.86
CA LYS A 128 -30.26 -9.90 25.11
C LYS A 128 -29.98 -9.09 23.85
N ARG A 129 -29.06 -8.12 23.95
CA ARG A 129 -28.74 -7.20 22.85
C ARG A 129 -27.74 -7.78 21.83
N PHE A 130 -26.83 -8.64 22.28
CA PHE A 130 -25.78 -9.26 21.46
C PHE A 130 -25.77 -10.78 21.69
N PRO A 131 -26.73 -11.51 21.07
CA PRO A 131 -26.83 -12.95 21.22
C PRO A 131 -25.55 -13.62 20.68
N ALA A 132 -25.03 -14.55 21.46
CA ALA A 132 -23.85 -15.33 21.11
C ALA A 132 -24.24 -16.76 20.71
N TYR A 133 -23.45 -17.31 19.79
CA TYR A 133 -23.58 -18.66 19.24
C TYR A 133 -22.23 -19.37 19.32
N LEU A 134 -22.24 -20.69 19.48
CA LEU A 134 -21.04 -21.51 19.50
C LEU A 134 -21.07 -22.46 18.30
N TYR A 135 -20.16 -22.24 17.35
CA TYR A 135 -19.92 -23.15 16.23
C TYR A 135 -18.85 -24.16 16.59
N LEU A 136 -19.22 -25.43 16.66
CA LEU A 136 -18.30 -26.52 16.97
C LEU A 136 -17.70 -27.10 15.68
N PHE A 137 -16.38 -27.21 15.75
CA PHE A 137 -15.41 -27.68 14.79
C PHE A 137 -14.87 -29.11 14.79
N ASP A 138 -14.49 -29.53 16.01
CA ASP A 138 -13.65 -30.67 16.29
C ASP A 138 -13.89 -31.16 17.73
N VAL A 139 -13.40 -32.35 18.04
CA VAL A 139 -13.49 -32.99 19.35
C VAL A 139 -12.14 -33.62 19.68
N LEU A 140 -11.65 -33.37 20.89
CA LEU A 140 -10.34 -33.86 21.36
C LEU A 140 -10.53 -35.05 22.30
N TYR A 141 -11.64 -35.09 23.03
CA TYR A 141 -11.95 -36.15 23.97
C TYR A 141 -13.45 -36.43 23.96
N ALA A 142 -13.83 -37.71 23.88
CA ALA A 142 -15.22 -38.13 23.86
C ALA A 142 -15.43 -39.29 24.84
N ASP A 143 -16.27 -39.06 25.84
CA ASP A 143 -16.62 -40.02 26.88
C ASP A 143 -15.39 -40.50 27.68
N ARG A 144 -14.69 -41.56 27.26
CA ARG A 144 -13.49 -42.06 27.96
C ARG A 144 -12.27 -42.18 27.06
N TYR A 145 -12.30 -41.53 25.89
CA TYR A 145 -11.30 -41.75 24.86
C TYR A 145 -10.70 -40.42 24.41
N ASP A 146 -9.37 -40.36 24.43
CA ASP A 146 -8.61 -39.36 23.68
C ASP A 146 -8.71 -39.70 22.19
N VAL A 147 -9.34 -38.82 21.43
CA VAL A 147 -9.60 -38.98 20.00
C VAL A 147 -8.65 -38.15 19.14
N THR A 148 -7.71 -37.40 19.75
CA THR A 148 -6.73 -36.58 19.01
C THR A 148 -5.88 -37.36 18.01
N PRO A 149 -5.52 -38.65 18.22
CA PRO A 149 -4.78 -39.41 17.22
C PRO A 149 -5.62 -39.86 16.01
N LEU A 150 -6.95 -39.81 16.10
CA LEU A 150 -7.82 -40.23 15.00
C LEU A 150 -7.78 -39.22 13.84
N PRO A 151 -7.97 -39.68 12.59
CA PRO A 151 -8.22 -38.82 11.45
C PRO A 151 -9.34 -37.79 11.68
N LEU A 152 -9.19 -36.58 11.11
CA LEU A 152 -10.18 -35.52 11.22
C LEU A 152 -11.60 -35.95 10.83
N LYS A 153 -11.75 -36.75 9.77
CA LYS A 153 -13.07 -37.31 9.38
C LYS A 153 -13.75 -38.09 10.49
N ASP A 154 -12.99 -38.90 11.23
CA ASP A 154 -13.53 -39.75 12.29
C ASP A 154 -13.88 -38.89 13.51
N ARG A 155 -13.05 -37.87 13.82
CA ARG A 155 -13.34 -36.91 14.89
C ARG A 155 -14.59 -36.09 14.57
N LYS A 156 -14.77 -35.64 13.33
CA LYS A 156 -15.99 -34.94 12.90
C LYS A 156 -17.23 -35.82 13.02
N ASP A 157 -17.16 -37.08 12.60
CA ASP A 157 -18.24 -38.05 12.79
C ASP A 157 -18.59 -38.26 14.26
N ILE A 158 -17.58 -38.33 15.14
CA ILE A 158 -17.75 -38.44 16.59
C ILE A 158 -18.43 -37.18 17.13
N LEU A 159 -17.94 -35.99 16.78
CA LEU A 159 -18.51 -34.71 17.21
C LEU A 159 -19.99 -34.62 16.80
N HIS A 160 -20.29 -34.92 15.54
CA HIS A 160 -21.64 -34.86 14.98
C HIS A 160 -22.64 -35.74 15.73
N LYS A 161 -22.20 -36.92 16.19
CA LYS A 161 -23.03 -37.88 16.95
C LYS A 161 -23.07 -37.57 18.46
N LEU A 162 -22.00 -36.97 18.99
CA LEU A 162 -21.85 -36.67 20.42
C LEU A 162 -22.71 -35.49 20.86
N VAL A 163 -22.82 -34.46 20.01
CA VAL A 163 -23.49 -33.20 20.35
C VAL A 163 -24.96 -33.24 19.91
N ARG A 164 -25.85 -32.81 20.80
CA ARG A 164 -27.24 -32.47 20.45
C ARG A 164 -27.28 -31.03 19.97
N TRP A 165 -27.39 -30.84 18.67
CA TRP A 165 -27.39 -29.52 18.03
C TRP A 165 -28.60 -28.68 18.43
N SER A 166 -28.41 -27.37 18.54
CA SER A 166 -29.46 -26.40 18.89
C SER A 166 -29.21 -25.08 18.19
N ASP A 167 -30.14 -24.13 18.30
CA ASP A 167 -29.96 -22.80 17.73
C ASP A 167 -28.67 -22.12 18.24
N ARG A 168 -28.30 -22.32 19.52
CA ARG A 168 -27.09 -21.72 20.10
C ARG A 168 -25.82 -22.54 19.94
N ILE A 169 -25.92 -23.86 19.86
CA ILE A 169 -24.78 -24.77 19.69
C ILE A 169 -24.88 -25.39 18.30
N ARG A 170 -24.09 -24.86 17.37
CA ARG A 170 -24.20 -25.09 15.93
C ARG A 170 -23.06 -25.95 15.42
N TRP A 171 -23.37 -26.74 14.41
CA TRP A 171 -22.39 -27.47 13.63
C TRP A 171 -21.70 -26.52 12.63
N THR A 172 -20.40 -26.70 12.43
CA THR A 172 -19.68 -25.99 11.37
C THR A 172 -19.77 -26.77 10.07
N GLU A 173 -20.59 -26.27 9.15
CA GLU A 173 -20.70 -26.80 7.79
C GLU A 173 -19.35 -26.73 7.07
N PHE A 174 -19.08 -27.75 6.24
CA PHE A 174 -17.86 -27.81 5.44
C PHE A 174 -18.14 -28.38 4.05
N ARG A 175 -17.33 -27.99 3.07
CA ARG A 175 -17.32 -28.64 1.76
C ARG A 175 -16.01 -29.36 1.53
N ARG A 176 -16.08 -30.53 0.90
CA ARG A 176 -14.91 -31.29 0.48
C ARG A 176 -14.49 -30.83 -0.92
N GLN A 177 -13.19 -30.89 -1.20
CA GLN A 177 -12.61 -30.64 -2.52
C GLN A 177 -12.66 -29.20 -3.04
N HIS A 178 -13.79 -28.49 -2.94
CA HIS A 178 -14.02 -27.24 -3.67
C HIS A 178 -13.66 -25.97 -2.87
N GLY A 179 -12.42 -25.83 -2.44
CA GLY A 179 -11.98 -24.69 -1.63
C GLY A 179 -12.00 -23.34 -2.35
N LEU A 180 -11.79 -23.31 -3.66
CA LEU A 180 -11.86 -22.07 -4.46
C LEU A 180 -13.26 -21.45 -4.42
N VAL A 181 -14.30 -22.26 -4.63
CA VAL A 181 -15.70 -21.79 -4.64
C VAL A 181 -16.12 -21.37 -3.23
N VAL A 182 -15.79 -22.17 -2.21
CA VAL A 182 -16.09 -21.84 -0.80
C VAL A 182 -15.39 -20.55 -0.40
N PHE A 183 -14.15 -20.31 -0.85
CA PHE A 183 -13.45 -19.05 -0.61
C PHE A 183 -14.16 -17.87 -1.26
N GLN A 184 -14.55 -17.99 -2.52
CA GLN A 184 -15.26 -16.92 -3.24
C GLN A 184 -16.61 -16.59 -2.60
N GLU A 185 -17.38 -17.60 -2.20
CA GLU A 185 -18.62 -17.44 -1.45
C GLU A 185 -18.36 -16.76 -0.10
N ALA A 186 -17.37 -17.26 0.66
CA ALA A 186 -16.99 -16.69 1.94
C ALA A 186 -16.65 -15.20 1.83
N CYS A 187 -15.87 -14.80 0.81
CA CYS A 187 -15.51 -13.41 0.58
C CYS A 187 -16.70 -12.55 0.11
N ARG A 188 -17.59 -13.10 -0.72
CA ARG A 188 -18.80 -12.40 -1.19
C ARG A 188 -19.77 -12.12 -0.06
N GLU A 189 -19.93 -13.08 0.85
CA GLU A 189 -20.79 -12.96 2.03
C GLU A 189 -20.15 -12.17 3.16
N GLY A 190 -18.89 -11.74 3.01
CA GLY A 190 -18.20 -10.90 4.00
C GLY A 190 -17.60 -11.66 5.19
N HIS A 191 -17.48 -12.99 5.11
CA HIS A 191 -16.73 -13.79 6.09
C HIS A 191 -15.23 -13.45 6.02
N GLU A 192 -14.49 -13.77 7.09
CA GLU A 192 -13.06 -13.45 7.15
C GLU A 192 -12.24 -14.24 6.11
N GLY A 193 -12.74 -15.41 5.70
CA GLY A 193 -12.11 -16.33 4.77
C GLY A 193 -12.52 -17.77 5.02
N ILE A 194 -11.61 -18.70 4.78
CA ILE A 194 -11.84 -20.14 4.98
C ILE A 194 -10.70 -20.78 5.77
N ILE A 195 -11.01 -21.89 6.44
CA ILE A 195 -10.04 -22.81 7.03
C ILE A 195 -10.07 -24.11 6.24
N ALA A 196 -8.97 -24.43 5.56
CA ALA A 196 -8.76 -25.72 4.92
C ALA A 196 -8.16 -26.70 5.94
N LYS A 197 -8.72 -27.91 6.06
CA LYS A 197 -8.24 -28.94 6.98
C LYS A 197 -8.03 -30.26 6.25
N GLN A 198 -6.90 -30.90 6.47
CA GLN A 198 -6.59 -32.19 5.84
C GLN A 198 -7.43 -33.32 6.47
N VAL A 199 -8.17 -34.06 5.64
CA VAL A 199 -9.18 -35.05 6.03
C VAL A 199 -8.62 -36.17 6.92
N ASN A 200 -7.38 -36.59 6.65
CA ASN A 200 -6.74 -37.72 7.31
C ASN A 200 -5.77 -37.32 8.43
N SER A 201 -5.69 -36.03 8.79
CA SER A 201 -4.72 -35.58 9.81
C SER A 201 -5.20 -35.83 11.25
N PRO A 202 -4.29 -36.16 12.17
CA PRO A 202 -4.60 -36.11 13.61
C PRO A 202 -4.71 -34.65 14.09
N TYR A 203 -5.13 -34.48 15.34
CA TYR A 203 -5.16 -33.17 16.01
C TYR A 203 -3.82 -32.91 16.70
N LEU A 204 -3.19 -31.76 16.42
CA LEU A 204 -1.95 -31.34 17.07
C LEU A 204 -2.19 -30.16 17.99
N GLN A 205 -1.68 -30.21 19.22
CA GLN A 205 -1.72 -29.09 20.16
C GLN A 205 -0.63 -28.04 19.84
N ALA A 206 -0.47 -27.71 18.56
CA ALA A 206 0.54 -26.81 18.02
C ALA A 206 0.09 -26.22 16.66
N ARG A 207 0.93 -25.36 16.08
CA ARG A 207 0.77 -24.93 14.68
C ARG A 207 1.09 -26.09 13.74
N SER A 208 0.30 -26.24 12.69
CA SER A 208 0.46 -27.31 11.72
C SER A 208 0.13 -26.83 10.31
N ASP A 209 0.71 -27.50 9.32
CA ASP A 209 0.34 -27.30 7.92
C ASP A 209 -0.85 -28.16 7.49
N TRP A 210 -1.46 -28.91 8.40
CA TRP A 210 -2.70 -29.67 8.16
C TRP A 210 -3.95 -28.81 8.30
N TRP A 211 -3.83 -27.64 8.94
CA TRP A 211 -4.85 -26.62 9.01
C TRP A 211 -4.30 -25.35 8.36
N LEU A 212 -4.86 -24.96 7.24
CA LEU A 212 -4.47 -23.76 6.52
C LEU A 212 -5.59 -22.73 6.63
N LYS A 213 -5.23 -21.46 6.81
CA LYS A 213 -6.17 -20.34 6.73
C LYS A 213 -5.92 -19.55 5.46
N VAL A 214 -7.00 -19.23 4.74
CA VAL A 214 -7.00 -18.34 3.58
C VAL A 214 -7.93 -17.18 3.91
N LYS A 215 -7.46 -15.94 3.79
CA LYS A 215 -8.20 -14.74 4.23
C LYS A 215 -8.67 -13.91 3.04
N CYS A 216 -9.90 -13.39 3.11
CA CYS A 216 -10.48 -12.51 2.11
C CYS A 216 -9.91 -11.08 2.18
N ILE A 217 -9.64 -10.61 3.39
CA ILE A 217 -9.09 -9.27 3.68
C ILE A 217 -7.88 -9.44 4.61
N GLY A 218 -6.86 -8.61 4.45
CA GLY A 218 -5.76 -8.52 5.41
C GLY A 218 -6.30 -8.15 6.79
N ARG A 219 -6.40 -9.11 7.70
CA ARG A 219 -6.86 -8.86 9.07
C ARG A 219 -5.93 -9.56 10.05
N GLN A 220 -5.43 -8.83 11.04
CA GLN A 220 -4.42 -9.36 11.96
C GLN A 220 -4.46 -8.64 13.30
N GLU A 221 -3.94 -9.30 14.32
CA GLU A 221 -3.67 -8.73 15.63
C GLU A 221 -2.38 -7.89 15.65
N PHE A 222 -2.46 -6.74 16.29
CA PHE A 222 -1.38 -5.79 16.51
C PHE A 222 -1.37 -5.31 17.96
N VAL A 223 -0.18 -5.02 18.48
CA VAL A 223 0.01 -4.40 19.78
C VAL A 223 -0.21 -2.90 19.68
N ILE A 224 -1.00 -2.33 20.60
CA ILE A 224 -1.16 -0.88 20.72
C ILE A 224 0.03 -0.32 21.52
N GLY A 225 0.84 0.52 20.88
CA GLY A 225 1.98 1.20 21.51
C GLY A 225 1.77 2.69 21.73
N GLY A 226 0.70 3.27 21.20
CA GLY A 226 0.38 4.67 21.47
C GLY A 226 -0.97 5.11 20.88
N PHE A 227 -1.28 6.39 21.03
CA PHE A 227 -2.43 7.03 20.41
C PHE A 227 -2.15 8.50 20.10
N THR A 228 -2.98 9.11 19.25
CA THR A 228 -2.94 10.55 19.02
C THR A 228 -4.13 11.26 19.67
N ASP A 229 -3.98 12.53 20.02
CA ASP A 229 -5.11 13.35 20.46
C ASP A 229 -6.20 13.43 19.38
N PRO A 230 -7.48 13.60 19.78
CA PRO A 230 -8.57 13.83 18.84
C PRO A 230 -8.44 15.20 18.18
N GLU A 231 -8.86 15.30 16.92
CA GLU A 231 -8.91 16.56 16.18
C GLU A 231 -10.37 16.85 15.75
N ARG A 232 -10.73 18.14 15.69
CA ARG A 232 -12.07 18.63 15.31
C ARG A 232 -13.18 18.09 16.24
N SER A 233 -14.25 17.49 15.68
CA SER A 233 -15.42 16.97 16.40
C SER A 233 -15.19 15.58 17.02
N ARG A 234 -14.01 14.98 16.84
CA ARG A 234 -13.71 13.65 17.37
C ARG A 234 -13.47 13.71 18.88
N VAL A 235 -13.83 12.64 19.59
CA VAL A 235 -13.70 12.53 21.05
C VAL A 235 -12.76 11.39 21.45
N GLY A 236 -12.21 11.43 22.67
CA GLY A 236 -11.36 10.38 23.24
C GLY A 236 -9.95 10.33 22.66
N LEU A 237 -9.81 9.85 21.42
CA LEU A 237 -8.54 9.72 20.70
C LEU A 237 -8.71 9.92 19.18
N GLY A 238 -7.68 10.42 18.52
CA GLY A 238 -7.64 10.60 17.06
C GLY A 238 -7.38 9.30 16.32
N ALA A 239 -6.40 8.51 16.79
CA ALA A 239 -6.06 7.21 16.23
C ALA A 239 -5.23 6.38 17.20
N LEU A 240 -5.23 5.06 16.99
CA LEU A 240 -4.28 4.15 17.63
C LEU A 240 -2.99 4.07 16.83
N LEU A 241 -1.86 3.93 17.52
CA LEU A 241 -0.55 3.62 16.97
C LEU A 241 -0.26 2.16 17.27
N VAL A 242 -0.16 1.34 16.22
CA VAL A 242 -0.10 -0.12 16.36
C VAL A 242 1.20 -0.68 15.77
N GLY A 243 1.62 -1.84 16.26
CA GLY A 243 2.79 -2.55 15.77
C GLY A 243 2.74 -4.04 16.03
N TYR A 244 3.78 -4.76 15.61
CA TYR A 244 3.89 -6.21 15.76
C TYR A 244 5.32 -6.57 16.16
N ASN A 245 5.51 -7.70 16.82
CA ASN A 245 6.83 -8.18 17.21
C ASN A 245 7.59 -8.76 16.02
N SER A 246 8.89 -8.48 15.96
CA SER A 246 9.86 -9.11 15.06
C SER A 246 9.85 -10.62 15.19
N ASP A 247 10.39 -11.34 14.20
CA ASP A 247 10.40 -12.82 14.19
C ASP A 247 11.24 -13.42 15.33
N ASP A 248 12.25 -12.71 15.82
CA ASP A 248 13.03 -13.05 17.02
C ASP A 248 12.30 -12.72 18.35
N GLY A 249 11.18 -11.99 18.29
CA GLY A 249 10.41 -11.55 19.46
C GLY A 249 11.08 -10.47 20.31
N GLN A 250 12.19 -9.87 19.84
CA GLN A 250 12.97 -8.91 20.63
C GLN A 250 12.58 -7.45 20.39
N ARG A 251 11.90 -7.14 19.29
CA ARG A 251 11.59 -5.77 18.89
C ARG A 251 10.12 -5.60 18.54
N LEU A 252 9.52 -4.49 18.95
CA LEU A 252 8.18 -4.10 18.54
C LEU A 252 8.26 -3.12 17.36
N ILE A 253 7.85 -3.57 16.17
CA ILE A 253 7.94 -2.82 14.91
C ILE A 253 6.64 -2.07 14.68
N TYR A 254 6.72 -0.76 14.43
CA TYR A 254 5.56 0.07 14.13
C TYR A 254 4.93 -0.29 12.77
N ALA A 255 3.61 -0.47 12.77
CA ALA A 255 2.82 -0.89 11.61
C ALA A 255 1.87 0.20 11.09
N GLY A 256 1.71 1.31 11.80
CA GLY A 256 0.96 2.46 11.30
C GLY A 256 -0.10 3.01 12.24
N LYS A 257 -0.83 4.01 11.73
CA LYS A 257 -1.87 4.76 12.43
C LYS A 257 -3.25 4.23 12.03
N VAL A 258 -4.07 3.83 13.01
CA VAL A 258 -5.44 3.34 12.79
C VAL A 258 -6.43 4.40 13.24
N GLY A 259 -7.02 5.10 12.26
CA GLY A 259 -7.95 6.22 12.49
C GLY A 259 -9.42 5.91 12.25
N THR A 260 -9.78 4.71 11.77
CA THR A 260 -11.17 4.35 11.41
C THR A 260 -11.62 3.10 12.17
N GLY A 261 -12.94 2.83 12.21
CA GLY A 261 -13.50 1.63 12.85
C GLY A 261 -13.94 1.79 14.31
N PHE A 262 -13.99 3.02 14.83
CA PHE A 262 -14.36 3.29 16.22
C PHE A 262 -15.78 3.85 16.33
N THR A 263 -16.54 3.42 17.33
CA THR A 263 -17.75 4.11 17.79
C THR A 263 -17.39 5.17 18.85
N HIS A 264 -18.31 6.08 19.15
CA HIS A 264 -18.12 7.09 20.20
C HIS A 264 -17.76 6.44 21.55
N GLU A 265 -18.53 5.43 21.96
CA GLU A 265 -18.30 4.70 23.23
C GLU A 265 -16.93 4.03 23.26
N VAL A 266 -16.53 3.39 22.16
CA VAL A 266 -15.23 2.72 22.03
C VAL A 266 -14.07 3.72 22.14
N LEU A 267 -14.18 4.90 21.53
CA LEU A 267 -13.14 5.94 21.63
C LEU A 267 -12.93 6.39 23.09
N LEU A 268 -14.01 6.58 23.85
CA LEU A 268 -13.93 6.97 25.26
C LEU A 268 -13.37 5.83 26.12
N ASP A 269 -13.80 4.59 25.88
CA ASP A 269 -13.29 3.44 26.62
C ASP A 269 -11.79 3.20 26.38
N LEU A 270 -11.36 3.21 25.11
CA LEU A 270 -9.96 3.09 24.74
C LEU A 270 -9.12 4.19 25.37
N ARG A 271 -9.60 5.45 25.34
CA ARG A 271 -8.90 6.57 25.96
C ARG A 271 -8.67 6.32 27.46
N ARG A 272 -9.72 5.93 28.20
CA ARG A 272 -9.60 5.63 29.65
C ARG A 272 -8.61 4.51 29.95
N ARG A 273 -8.57 3.46 29.12
CA ARG A 273 -7.65 2.33 29.29
C ARG A 273 -6.21 2.72 28.98
N LEU A 274 -5.99 3.44 27.87
CA LEU A 274 -4.67 3.84 27.40
C LEU A 274 -4.05 4.91 28.31
N ASP A 275 -4.85 5.80 28.89
CA ASP A 275 -4.37 6.78 29.86
C ASP A 275 -3.69 6.12 31.08
N LYS A 276 -4.20 4.97 31.53
CA LYS A 276 -3.59 4.17 32.63
C LYS A 276 -2.29 3.48 32.25
N LEU A 277 -2.01 3.38 30.95
CA LEU A 277 -0.83 2.70 30.41
C LEU A 277 0.22 3.68 29.89
N ARG A 278 0.01 5.00 30.03
CA ARG A 278 0.93 6.03 29.52
C ARG A 278 2.36 5.82 30.00
N GLN A 279 3.30 6.12 29.11
CA GLN A 279 4.73 6.19 29.39
C GLN A 279 5.39 7.26 28.52
N GLU A 280 6.57 7.74 28.93
CA GLU A 280 7.32 8.73 28.16
C GLU A 280 8.05 8.13 26.97
N ARG A 281 8.61 6.93 27.15
CA ARG A 281 9.40 6.26 26.13
C ARG A 281 8.50 5.60 25.08
N CYS A 282 8.85 5.79 23.81
CA CYS A 282 8.21 5.07 22.71
C CYS A 282 8.46 3.55 22.86
N PRO A 283 7.43 2.69 22.79
CA PRO A 283 7.60 1.24 22.88
C PRO A 283 8.02 0.60 21.56
N PHE A 284 8.02 1.35 20.45
CA PHE A 284 8.40 0.83 19.14
C PHE A 284 9.90 1.01 18.92
N ASP A 285 10.56 -0.05 18.46
CA ASP A 285 12.00 -0.08 18.21
C ASP A 285 12.35 0.29 16.76
N ASP A 286 11.37 0.26 15.85
CA ASP A 286 11.55 0.39 14.41
C ASP A 286 10.27 0.92 13.71
N GLY A 287 10.41 1.48 12.51
CA GLY A 287 9.33 2.00 11.65
C GLY A 287 9.20 3.53 11.58
N ASP A 288 8.33 4.03 10.68
CA ASP A 288 8.12 5.46 10.44
C ASP A 288 7.24 6.10 11.54
N LEU A 289 7.84 6.34 12.71
CA LEU A 289 7.13 6.78 13.91
C LEU A 289 6.57 8.21 13.78
N PRO A 290 5.30 8.44 14.16
CA PRO A 290 4.73 9.78 14.17
C PRO A 290 5.42 10.67 15.19
N ARG A 291 5.63 11.95 14.83
CA ARG A 291 6.27 12.97 15.67
C ARG A 291 5.30 14.11 15.98
N GLY A 292 5.41 14.68 17.18
CA GLY A 292 4.68 15.88 17.59
C GLY A 292 4.12 15.78 19.01
N PRO A 293 3.65 16.90 19.58
CA PRO A 293 3.13 16.96 20.96
C PRO A 293 1.81 16.20 21.15
N ASN A 294 1.12 15.86 20.06
CA ASN A 294 -0.19 15.20 20.09
C ASN A 294 -0.08 13.67 20.09
N VAL A 295 1.13 13.11 20.29
CA VAL A 295 1.41 11.68 20.30
C VAL A 295 1.68 11.23 21.73
N HIS A 296 0.93 10.22 22.18
CA HIS A 296 1.04 9.66 23.52
C HIS A 296 1.45 8.19 23.43
N TRP A 297 2.54 7.83 24.11
CA TRP A 297 3.04 6.46 24.15
C TRP A 297 2.42 5.69 25.32
N VAL A 298 2.17 4.40 25.13
CA VAL A 298 1.63 3.52 26.16
C VAL A 298 2.47 2.27 26.29
N LYS A 299 2.42 1.62 27.45
CA LYS A 299 2.98 0.29 27.65
C LYS A 299 2.30 -0.68 26.67
N PRO A 300 3.05 -1.50 25.92
CA PRO A 300 2.53 -2.34 24.84
C PRO A 300 1.82 -3.59 25.39
N HIS A 301 0.72 -3.37 26.12
CA HIS A 301 -0.04 -4.40 26.84
C HIS A 301 -1.36 -4.78 26.14
N LEU A 302 -1.95 -3.85 25.39
CA LEU A 302 -3.24 -4.09 24.74
C LEU A 302 -3.00 -4.56 23.30
N VAL A 303 -3.73 -5.60 22.92
CA VAL A 303 -3.76 -6.11 21.55
C VAL A 303 -5.08 -5.70 20.91
N ALA A 304 -5.00 -5.23 19.66
CA ALA A 304 -6.16 -4.93 18.82
C ALA A 304 -6.10 -5.70 17.53
N GLU A 305 -7.26 -6.10 17.05
CA GLU A 305 -7.42 -6.64 15.72
C GLU A 305 -7.75 -5.52 14.73
N ILE A 306 -6.98 -5.49 13.64
CA ILE A 306 -7.03 -4.45 12.62
C ILE A 306 -7.26 -5.11 11.27
N ALA A 307 -8.31 -4.68 10.57
CA ALA A 307 -8.50 -4.98 9.15
C ALA A 307 -7.77 -3.93 8.30
N PHE A 308 -7.16 -4.33 7.20
CA PHE A 308 -6.38 -3.48 6.31
C PHE A 308 -6.38 -4.06 4.89
N GLY A 309 -6.20 -3.20 3.89
CA GLY A 309 -6.22 -3.61 2.49
C GLY A 309 -5.00 -4.45 2.10
N GLU A 310 -3.80 -3.95 2.42
CA GLU A 310 -2.54 -4.63 2.13
C GLU A 310 -1.41 -4.14 3.04
N TRP A 311 -0.33 -4.92 3.12
CA TRP A 311 0.94 -4.47 3.66
C TRP A 311 1.70 -3.65 2.62
N THR A 312 2.19 -2.47 3.02
CA THR A 312 3.09 -1.68 2.18
C THR A 312 4.51 -2.27 2.19
N GLN A 313 5.34 -1.88 1.22
CA GLN A 313 6.76 -2.27 1.16
C GLN A 313 7.57 -1.85 2.40
N ASN A 314 7.11 -0.81 3.12
CA ASN A 314 7.72 -0.32 4.35
C ASN A 314 7.10 -0.96 5.61
N ASN A 315 6.42 -2.10 5.48
CA ASN A 315 5.81 -2.83 6.59
C ASN A 315 4.72 -2.06 7.35
N LEU A 316 4.10 -1.05 6.71
CA LEU A 316 2.94 -0.33 7.24
C LEU A 316 1.62 -0.86 6.67
N LEU A 317 0.52 -0.69 7.41
CA LEU A 317 -0.82 -1.05 7.00
C LEU A 317 -1.45 0.00 6.07
N ARG A 318 -2.01 -0.43 4.94
CA ARG A 318 -2.79 0.42 4.04
C ARG A 318 -4.28 0.34 4.40
N GLN A 319 -4.91 1.51 4.56
CA GLN A 319 -6.33 1.64 4.93
C GLN A 319 -6.72 0.84 6.19
N PRO A 320 -5.99 0.97 7.31
CA PRO A 320 -6.30 0.22 8.52
C PRO A 320 -7.59 0.70 9.19
N ARG A 321 -8.38 -0.27 9.65
CA ARG A 321 -9.64 -0.11 10.38
C ARG A 321 -9.60 -0.95 11.65
N PHE A 322 -9.93 -0.33 12.78
CA PHE A 322 -10.05 -1.01 14.06
C PHE A 322 -11.28 -1.93 14.07
N GLU A 323 -11.09 -3.19 14.45
CA GLU A 323 -12.21 -4.13 14.62
C GLU A 323 -12.55 -4.37 16.08
N GLY A 324 -11.53 -4.43 16.95
CA GLY A 324 -11.74 -4.62 18.39
C GLY A 324 -10.44 -4.88 19.15
N LEU A 325 -10.51 -4.85 20.48
CA LEU A 325 -9.45 -5.35 21.36
C LEU A 325 -9.54 -6.87 21.50
N ARG A 326 -8.37 -7.50 21.61
CA ARG A 326 -8.18 -8.95 21.77
C ARG A 326 -7.66 -9.28 23.17
N PRO A 327 -8.51 -9.30 24.22
CA PRO A 327 -8.08 -9.62 25.58
C PRO A 327 -7.61 -11.08 25.74
N ASP A 328 -7.95 -11.93 24.78
CA ASP A 328 -7.54 -13.32 24.66
C ASP A 328 -6.11 -13.50 24.10
N LYS A 329 -5.48 -12.43 23.60
CA LYS A 329 -4.14 -12.49 22.99
C LYS A 329 -3.12 -11.76 23.84
N LYS A 330 -1.91 -12.33 23.91
CA LYS A 330 -0.77 -11.66 24.52
C LYS A 330 -0.03 -10.79 23.49
N PRO A 331 0.53 -9.63 23.88
CA PRO A 331 1.30 -8.79 22.98
C PRO A 331 2.40 -9.56 22.23
N GLU A 332 3.12 -10.46 22.90
CA GLU A 332 4.28 -11.20 22.36
C GLU A 332 3.90 -12.18 21.23
N GLU A 333 2.61 -12.53 21.15
CA GLU A 333 2.06 -13.41 20.10
C GLU A 333 1.72 -12.64 18.82
N CYS A 334 1.67 -11.30 18.87
CA CYS A 334 1.32 -10.47 17.74
C CYS A 334 2.53 -10.30 16.83
N ARG A 335 2.64 -11.17 15.82
CA ARG A 335 3.72 -11.16 14.80
C ARG A 335 3.11 -10.96 13.43
N ARG A 336 3.88 -10.39 12.50
CA ARG A 336 3.41 -10.24 11.12
C ARG A 336 3.19 -11.61 10.50
N GLU A 337 1.96 -11.85 10.03
CA GLU A 337 1.65 -13.05 9.29
C GLU A 337 2.24 -12.94 7.89
N ARG A 338 3.02 -13.96 7.50
CA ARG A 338 3.51 -14.15 6.13
C ARG A 338 3.02 -15.51 5.63
N PRO A 339 2.62 -15.64 4.36
CA PRO A 339 2.44 -16.95 3.76
C PRO A 339 3.72 -17.77 3.94
N ALA A 340 3.60 -19.05 4.28
CA ALA A 340 4.75 -19.93 4.26
C ALA A 340 5.31 -19.98 2.83
N VAL A 341 6.63 -19.86 2.67
CA VAL A 341 7.30 -20.03 1.36
C VAL A 341 7.05 -21.46 0.90
N ASP A 342 6.59 -21.62 -0.35
CA ASP A 342 6.08 -22.85 -0.95
C ASP A 342 6.63 -24.16 -0.36
N ALA A 343 5.75 -24.93 0.30
CA ALA A 343 5.97 -26.34 0.62
C ALA A 343 5.73 -27.25 -0.60
N ALA A 344 5.94 -26.74 -1.82
CA ALA A 344 5.79 -27.46 -3.08
C ALA A 344 7.14 -27.86 -3.66
N THR A 345 7.97 -28.57 -2.89
CA THR A 345 8.90 -29.61 -3.36
C THR A 345 9.57 -30.26 -2.15
N LYS A 346 9.08 -31.43 -1.73
CA LYS A 346 9.91 -32.40 -1.01
C LYS A 346 9.93 -33.68 -1.83
N PRO A 347 11.08 -34.07 -2.42
CA PRO A 347 11.26 -35.44 -2.89
C PRO A 347 11.27 -36.39 -1.69
N ALA A 348 10.82 -37.62 -1.95
CA ALA A 348 10.80 -38.72 -1.01
C ALA A 348 12.14 -38.96 -0.32
N THR A 349 12.06 -39.40 0.93
CA THR A 349 13.16 -39.96 1.73
C THR A 349 13.88 -41.08 0.98
N PRO A 350 15.20 -41.19 1.19
CA PRO A 350 15.69 -42.46 1.69
C PRO A 350 16.62 -42.33 2.90
N ASP A 351 16.35 -43.24 3.83
CA ASP A 351 17.17 -43.99 4.78
C ASP A 351 18.61 -43.59 5.22
N GLN A 352 18.92 -44.10 6.40
CA GLN A 352 20.01 -43.78 7.33
C GLN A 352 21.44 -44.11 6.86
N GLY A 353 22.40 -43.39 7.45
CA GLY A 353 23.81 -43.82 7.56
C GLY A 353 24.69 -42.74 8.20
N GLY A 354 25.02 -42.89 9.48
CA GLY A 354 25.77 -41.89 10.24
C GLY A 354 27.28 -41.86 9.99
N THR A 355 27.96 -40.84 10.51
CA THR A 355 29.11 -40.95 11.43
C THR A 355 29.65 -39.58 11.86
N ASN A 356 30.13 -39.55 13.11
CA ASN A 356 30.72 -38.43 13.83
C ASN A 356 32.02 -37.91 13.19
N GLY A 357 32.19 -36.58 13.14
CA GLY A 357 33.45 -35.91 12.80
C GLY A 357 33.63 -34.61 13.57
N ARG A 358 34.38 -34.68 14.67
CA ARG A 358 34.74 -33.60 15.60
C ARG A 358 35.75 -32.65 14.94
N VAL A 359 35.44 -31.36 14.79
CA VAL A 359 36.44 -30.34 14.38
C VAL A 359 36.47 -29.17 15.38
N LYS A 360 37.72 -28.87 15.79
CA LYS A 360 38.15 -27.93 16.82
C LYS A 360 37.83 -26.46 16.46
N GLY A 361 37.53 -25.67 17.48
CA GLY A 361 37.20 -24.24 17.37
C GLY A 361 38.36 -23.37 16.90
N LYS A 362 38.07 -22.50 15.93
CA LYS A 362 38.85 -21.28 15.61
C LYS A 362 38.14 -20.07 16.22
N THR A 363 38.91 -19.12 16.73
CA THR A 363 38.47 -17.98 17.51
C THR A 363 37.66 -16.96 16.67
N ARG A 364 36.63 -16.39 17.30
CA ARG A 364 35.60 -15.48 16.74
C ARG A 364 36.14 -14.19 16.08
N LYS A 365 37.44 -13.87 16.23
CA LYS A 365 38.11 -12.69 15.66
C LYS A 365 38.65 -12.91 14.22
N GLU A 366 39.00 -14.13 13.83
CA GLU A 366 39.52 -14.39 12.47
C GLU A 366 38.39 -14.51 11.43
N HIS A 367 37.25 -15.11 11.81
CA HIS A 367 36.07 -15.17 10.94
C HIS A 367 35.47 -13.78 10.63
N THR A 368 35.59 -12.82 11.54
CA THR A 368 35.03 -11.47 11.35
C THR A 368 35.89 -10.58 10.44
N MET A 369 37.22 -10.78 10.41
CA MET A 369 38.12 -10.10 9.44
C MET A 369 38.03 -10.71 8.04
N ALA A 370 37.95 -12.04 7.93
CA ALA A 370 37.81 -12.72 6.65
C ALA A 370 36.47 -12.39 5.97
N ALA A 371 35.36 -12.40 6.72
CA ALA A 371 34.03 -12.04 6.19
C ALA A 371 33.95 -10.57 5.73
N ARG A 372 34.58 -9.63 6.45
CA ARG A 372 34.67 -8.21 6.05
C ARG A 372 35.56 -7.97 4.83
N THR A 373 36.59 -8.80 4.62
CA THR A 373 37.46 -8.69 3.45
C THR A 373 36.77 -9.28 2.21
N ALA A 374 36.06 -10.40 2.38
CA ALA A 374 35.24 -11.00 1.33
C ALA A 374 34.10 -10.08 0.87
N SER A 375 33.42 -9.37 1.78
CA SER A 375 32.35 -8.44 1.41
C SER A 375 32.84 -7.22 0.62
N LYS A 376 34.06 -6.74 0.88
CA LYS A 376 34.69 -5.62 0.15
C LYS A 376 35.19 -6.03 -1.24
N GLN A 377 35.64 -7.26 -1.39
CA GLN A 377 36.02 -7.80 -2.70
C GLN A 377 34.80 -8.04 -3.58
N ALA A 378 33.69 -8.51 -3.01
CA ALA A 378 32.42 -8.67 -3.73
C ALA A 378 31.84 -7.35 -4.25
N SER A 379 32.02 -6.23 -3.54
CA SER A 379 31.54 -4.92 -4.01
C SER A 379 32.29 -4.36 -5.22
N LEU A 380 33.51 -4.82 -5.49
CA LEU A 380 34.33 -4.38 -6.63
C LEU A 380 34.27 -5.34 -7.83
N GLU A 381 33.41 -6.35 -7.80
CA GLU A 381 33.29 -7.37 -8.83
C GLU A 381 32.85 -6.76 -10.18
N GLU A 382 31.81 -5.92 -10.17
CA GLU A 382 31.35 -5.20 -11.36
C GLU A 382 32.43 -4.22 -11.90
N TYR A 383 33.23 -3.61 -11.02
CA TYR A 383 34.36 -2.78 -11.45
C TYR A 383 35.42 -3.60 -12.17
N ARG A 384 35.79 -4.76 -11.61
CA ARG A 384 36.78 -5.68 -12.19
C ARG A 384 36.31 -6.23 -13.54
N GLU A 385 35.03 -6.58 -13.67
CA GLU A 385 34.48 -7.15 -14.91
C GLU A 385 34.44 -6.14 -16.07
N LYS A 386 34.28 -4.85 -15.75
CA LYS A 386 34.15 -3.78 -16.76
C LYS A 386 35.49 -3.23 -17.29
N ARG A 387 36.65 -3.60 -16.72
CA ARG A 387 37.96 -3.05 -17.12
C ARG A 387 38.94 -4.13 -17.56
N ASP A 388 39.68 -3.82 -18.62
CA ASP A 388 40.88 -4.55 -19.01
C ASP A 388 42.14 -3.80 -18.52
N PHE A 389 42.62 -4.16 -17.33
CA PHE A 389 43.79 -3.51 -16.70
C PHE A 389 45.11 -3.73 -17.46
N SER A 390 45.12 -4.51 -18.56
CA SER A 390 46.25 -4.56 -19.48
C SER A 390 46.30 -3.38 -20.46
N LYS A 391 45.17 -2.67 -20.62
CA LYS A 391 45.00 -1.55 -21.58
C LYS A 391 44.74 -0.22 -20.91
N THR A 392 43.97 -0.20 -19.82
CA THR A 392 43.67 1.04 -19.08
C THR A 392 44.76 1.35 -18.05
N ARG A 393 45.01 2.65 -17.81
CA ARG A 393 45.86 3.14 -16.71
C ARG A 393 45.11 3.26 -15.38
N GLU A 394 43.83 2.89 -15.35
CA GLU A 394 43.02 2.86 -14.14
C GLU A 394 43.61 1.89 -13.09
N PRO A 395 43.53 2.22 -11.79
CA PRO A 395 44.07 1.36 -10.74
C PRO A 395 43.30 0.03 -10.62
N GLY A 396 44.03 -1.04 -10.31
CA GLY A 396 43.44 -2.37 -10.09
C GLY A 396 42.47 -2.41 -8.89
N PRO A 397 41.63 -3.46 -8.79
CA PRO A 397 40.55 -3.59 -7.79
C PRO A 397 41.06 -3.91 -6.38
N GLU A 398 42.29 -3.52 -6.04
CA GLU A 398 42.87 -3.82 -4.75
C GLU A 398 42.26 -2.94 -3.65
N VAL A 399 41.72 -3.59 -2.62
CA VAL A 399 41.28 -2.91 -1.41
C VAL A 399 42.52 -2.54 -0.60
N SER A 400 42.78 -1.23 -0.44
CA SER A 400 43.90 -0.73 0.35
C SER A 400 43.94 -1.37 1.74
N ARG A 401 45.10 -1.95 2.11
CA ARG A 401 45.31 -2.53 3.45
C ARG A 401 45.22 -1.41 4.49
N SER A 402 44.12 -1.42 5.25
CA SER A 402 43.86 -0.66 6.48
C SER A 402 44.91 0.40 6.82
N GLN A 403 44.77 1.60 6.24
CA GLN A 403 45.36 2.77 6.87
C GLN A 403 44.65 2.99 8.20
N LYS A 404 45.42 3.30 9.25
CA LYS A 404 44.99 3.45 10.65
C LYS A 404 43.67 4.24 10.75
N ALA A 405 42.85 3.88 11.74
CA ALA A 405 41.52 4.44 12.05
C ALA A 405 41.49 5.93 12.46
N THR A 406 42.41 6.74 11.95
CA THR A 406 42.62 8.15 12.29
C THR A 406 42.35 9.12 11.13
N ASN A 407 42.10 8.65 9.90
CA ASN A 407 41.76 9.53 8.78
C ASN A 407 40.24 9.68 8.60
N LYS A 408 39.78 10.92 8.44
CA LYS A 408 38.39 11.24 8.05
C LYS A 408 38.12 10.69 6.64
N PRO A 409 36.91 10.17 6.35
CA PRO A 409 36.60 9.58 5.06
C PRO A 409 36.62 10.64 3.95
N ILE A 410 37.07 10.26 2.75
CA ILE A 410 37.27 11.20 1.64
C ILE A 410 36.08 11.26 0.67
N PHE A 411 36.01 12.36 -0.08
CA PHE A 411 35.22 12.43 -1.30
C PHE A 411 36.09 12.94 -2.45
N VAL A 412 35.71 12.57 -3.67
CA VAL A 412 36.32 13.08 -4.90
C VAL A 412 35.23 13.35 -5.92
N VAL A 413 35.43 14.37 -6.74
CA VAL A 413 34.63 14.66 -7.92
C VAL A 413 35.58 14.72 -9.10
N GLN A 414 35.39 13.83 -10.07
CA GLN A 414 36.19 13.79 -11.29
C GLN A 414 35.36 14.33 -12.46
N GLU A 415 35.91 15.28 -13.20
CA GLU A 415 35.36 15.70 -14.48
C GLU A 415 35.76 14.67 -15.54
N HIS A 416 34.77 14.13 -16.25
CA HIS A 416 34.95 13.03 -17.17
C HIS A 416 34.43 13.40 -18.56
N HIS A 417 35.36 13.62 -19.48
CA HIS A 417 35.14 13.92 -20.90
C HIS A 417 35.02 12.61 -21.70
N ALA A 418 33.98 11.83 -21.40
CA ALA A 418 33.62 10.66 -22.20
C ALA A 418 32.80 11.09 -23.44
N SER A 419 31.92 10.22 -23.96
CA SER A 419 30.97 10.58 -25.05
C SER A 419 30.12 11.83 -24.75
N ARG A 420 29.92 12.15 -23.47
CA ARG A 420 29.38 13.41 -22.97
C ARG A 420 30.10 13.79 -21.68
N LEU A 421 30.34 15.09 -21.50
CA LEU A 421 30.86 15.64 -20.26
C LEU A 421 29.93 15.32 -19.08
N HIS A 422 30.48 14.75 -18.02
CA HIS A 422 29.80 14.55 -16.74
C HIS A 422 30.82 14.62 -15.59
N TYR A 423 30.30 14.66 -14.36
CA TYR A 423 31.09 14.75 -13.14
C TYR A 423 30.83 13.50 -12.29
N ASP A 424 31.84 12.66 -12.10
CA ASP A 424 31.77 11.49 -11.25
C ASP A 424 31.94 11.89 -9.79
N PHE A 425 30.84 11.93 -9.04
CA PHE A 425 30.81 12.23 -7.62
C PHE A 425 30.97 10.94 -6.80
N ARG A 426 31.95 10.89 -5.90
CA ARG A 426 32.31 9.66 -5.18
C ARG A 426 32.54 9.91 -3.68
N LEU A 427 32.02 9.00 -2.84
CA LEU A 427 32.20 9.01 -1.38
C LEU A 427 32.90 7.73 -0.91
N GLU A 428 33.94 7.86 -0.10
CA GLU A 428 34.58 6.70 0.55
C GLU A 428 33.66 6.13 1.62
N ALA A 429 33.22 4.89 1.47
CA ALA A 429 32.47 4.15 2.49
C ALA A 429 32.83 2.66 2.44
N ASP A 430 32.93 2.03 3.62
CA ASP A 430 33.26 0.61 3.77
C ASP A 430 34.56 0.16 3.08
N GLY A 431 35.47 1.09 2.77
CA GLY A 431 36.75 0.83 2.09
C GLY A 431 36.67 0.78 0.56
N VAL A 432 35.59 1.29 -0.02
CA VAL A 432 35.41 1.51 -1.47
C VAL A 432 34.84 2.92 -1.71
N LEU A 433 34.83 3.37 -2.96
CA LEU A 433 34.20 4.62 -3.39
C LEU A 433 32.81 4.33 -3.97
N LYS A 434 31.77 4.74 -3.23
CA LYS A 434 30.37 4.75 -3.71
C LYS A 434 30.21 5.88 -4.70
N SER A 435 29.72 5.60 -5.91
CA SER A 435 29.94 6.46 -7.07
C SER A 435 28.67 6.83 -7.82
N TRP A 436 28.57 8.09 -8.27
CA TRP A 436 27.48 8.60 -9.08
C TRP A 436 27.97 9.47 -10.24
N ALA A 437 27.50 9.19 -11.45
CA ALA A 437 27.69 10.05 -12.60
C ALA A 437 26.69 11.22 -12.58
N VAL A 438 27.19 12.45 -12.51
CA VAL A 438 26.39 13.68 -12.44
C VAL A 438 26.52 14.44 -13.77
N PRO A 439 25.49 14.47 -14.65
CA PRO A 439 25.63 15.05 -15.99
C PRO A 439 25.90 16.56 -16.04
N LYS A 440 25.77 17.27 -14.92
CA LYS A 440 26.01 18.71 -14.81
C LYS A 440 26.80 18.99 -13.54
N GLU A 441 27.67 19.99 -13.58
CA GLU A 441 28.54 20.40 -12.47
C GLU A 441 27.78 20.48 -11.13
N PRO A 442 28.24 19.79 -10.06
CA PRO A 442 27.65 19.90 -8.73
C PRO A 442 27.47 21.36 -8.29
N SER A 443 26.29 21.70 -7.77
CA SER A 443 25.92 23.09 -7.49
C SER A 443 26.00 23.43 -6.00
N MET A 444 26.48 24.64 -5.69
CA MET A 444 26.41 25.24 -4.34
C MET A 444 25.09 25.99 -4.10
N HIS A 445 24.14 25.95 -5.05
CA HIS A 445 22.85 26.62 -4.95
C HIS A 445 21.76 25.63 -4.51
N PRO A 446 21.08 25.83 -3.36
CA PRO A 446 20.10 24.88 -2.84
C PRO A 446 18.85 24.61 -3.70
N ALA A 447 18.54 25.50 -4.65
CA ALA A 447 17.43 25.33 -5.58
C ALA A 447 17.79 24.43 -6.78
N GLN A 448 19.08 24.31 -7.09
CA GLN A 448 19.56 23.54 -8.24
C GLN A 448 19.82 22.10 -7.83
N LYS A 449 18.88 21.21 -8.15
CA LYS A 449 19.03 19.76 -7.93
C LYS A 449 19.76 19.15 -9.12
N ARG A 450 20.84 18.40 -8.87
CA ARG A 450 21.59 17.71 -9.92
C ARG A 450 21.19 16.24 -9.97
N LEU A 451 20.87 15.74 -11.16
CA LEU A 451 20.70 14.30 -11.37
C LEU A 451 22.05 13.62 -11.12
N ALA A 452 22.03 12.55 -10.35
CA ALA A 452 23.17 11.72 -10.03
C ALA A 452 22.77 10.27 -10.31
N VAL A 453 23.40 9.61 -11.28
CA VAL A 453 23.09 8.23 -11.63
C VAL A 453 24.09 7.33 -10.91
N HIS A 454 23.63 6.40 -10.08
CA HIS A 454 24.55 5.52 -9.36
C HIS A 454 25.27 4.60 -10.37
N VAL A 455 26.57 4.43 -10.19
CA VAL A 455 27.42 3.54 -11.00
C VAL A 455 28.14 2.56 -10.08
N GLU A 456 28.90 1.62 -10.62
CA GLU A 456 29.62 0.62 -9.82
C GLU A 456 30.58 1.25 -8.80
N ASP A 457 30.87 0.52 -7.71
CA ASP A 457 31.83 0.95 -6.71
C ASP A 457 33.27 0.95 -7.27
N HIS A 458 34.10 1.89 -6.84
CA HIS A 458 35.50 1.99 -7.30
C HIS A 458 36.49 1.75 -6.15
N PRO A 459 37.72 1.29 -6.42
CA PRO A 459 38.73 1.17 -5.38
C PRO A 459 39.12 2.56 -4.85
N VAL A 460 39.48 2.68 -3.57
CA VAL A 460 39.83 3.98 -2.95
C VAL A 460 41.02 4.65 -3.64
N SER A 461 41.95 3.86 -4.21
CA SER A 461 43.06 4.36 -5.03
C SER A 461 42.59 5.14 -6.27
N TYR A 462 41.39 4.86 -6.79
CA TYR A 462 40.79 5.58 -7.92
C TYR A 462 40.56 7.06 -7.63
N ALA A 463 40.46 7.47 -6.36
CA ALA A 463 40.33 8.88 -6.00
C ALA A 463 41.54 9.75 -6.36
N GLN A 464 42.67 9.13 -6.74
CA GLN A 464 43.89 9.81 -7.19
C GLN A 464 44.10 9.71 -8.71
N PHE A 465 43.22 9.04 -9.44
CA PHE A 465 43.38 8.82 -10.86
C PHE A 465 43.02 10.09 -11.67
N GLU A 466 43.96 10.49 -12.52
CA GLU A 466 43.80 11.48 -13.59
C GLU A 466 44.50 10.92 -14.84
N GLY A 467 43.89 11.05 -16.00
CA GLY A 467 44.46 10.54 -17.25
C GLY A 467 43.42 10.21 -18.32
N GLU A 468 43.92 9.67 -19.43
CA GLU A 468 43.12 9.27 -20.59
C GLU A 468 42.81 7.77 -20.53
N ILE A 469 41.53 7.42 -20.62
CA ILE A 469 41.03 6.05 -20.77
C ILE A 469 40.94 5.76 -22.27
N PRO A 470 41.66 4.75 -22.81
CA PRO A 470 41.75 4.50 -24.25
C PRO A 470 40.41 4.28 -24.95
N GLU A 471 40.32 4.66 -26.23
CA GLU A 471 39.14 4.41 -27.06
C GLU A 471 38.82 2.91 -27.13
N GLY A 472 37.54 2.57 -26.94
CA GLY A 472 37.05 1.19 -26.90
C GLY A 472 36.98 0.56 -25.50
N GLU A 473 37.61 1.17 -24.49
CA GLU A 473 37.47 0.76 -23.10
C GLU A 473 36.20 1.37 -22.46
N TYR A 474 35.69 0.73 -21.39
CA TYR A 474 34.51 1.21 -20.69
C TYR A 474 34.81 2.55 -19.99
N GLY A 475 34.10 3.60 -20.39
CA GLY A 475 34.37 4.95 -19.92
C GLY A 475 35.51 5.65 -20.67
N ALA A 476 35.79 5.28 -21.93
CA ALA A 476 36.75 5.98 -22.78
C ALA A 476 36.55 7.52 -22.74
N GLY A 477 37.64 8.25 -22.52
CA GLY A 477 37.63 9.70 -22.32
C GLY A 477 38.73 10.18 -21.37
N THR A 478 38.80 11.50 -21.18
CA THR A 478 39.76 12.13 -20.25
C THR A 478 39.11 12.32 -18.88
N VAL A 479 39.82 11.92 -17.81
CA VAL A 479 39.39 12.06 -16.42
C VAL A 479 40.34 13.02 -15.68
N GLU A 480 39.79 14.08 -15.07
CA GLU A 480 40.51 15.07 -14.27
C GLU A 480 39.84 15.27 -12.90
N ILE A 481 40.59 15.53 -11.82
CA ILE A 481 40.00 15.77 -10.50
C ILE A 481 39.49 17.22 -10.44
N TRP A 482 38.16 17.38 -10.44
CA TRP A 482 37.49 18.67 -10.35
C TRP A 482 37.44 19.22 -8.91
N ASP A 483 37.23 18.36 -7.91
CA ASP A 483 37.34 18.69 -6.48
C ASP A 483 37.65 17.44 -5.64
N ARG A 484 38.26 17.62 -4.48
CA ARG A 484 38.51 16.55 -3.52
C ARG A 484 38.59 17.09 -2.10
N GLY A 485 38.22 16.26 -1.13
CA GLY A 485 38.27 16.65 0.28
C GLY A 485 37.88 15.52 1.21
N THR A 486 37.52 15.88 2.44
CA THR A 486 36.95 14.95 3.43
C THR A 486 35.46 15.20 3.58
N TYR A 487 34.71 14.24 4.13
CA TYR A 487 33.31 14.44 4.44
C TYR A 487 32.94 13.93 5.83
N GLU A 488 31.84 14.44 6.36
CA GLU A 488 31.23 13.97 7.61
C GLU A 488 29.85 13.41 7.31
N ASN A 489 29.61 12.18 7.75
CA ASN A 489 28.32 11.50 7.57
C ASN A 489 27.32 11.98 8.63
N LEU A 490 26.32 12.78 8.24
CA LEU A 490 25.30 13.29 9.15
C LEU A 490 24.25 12.23 9.52
N LEU A 491 24.40 11.00 9.02
CA LEU A 491 23.58 9.86 9.41
C LEU A 491 24.07 9.19 10.70
N ALA A 492 25.35 9.36 11.07
CA ALA A 492 25.96 8.64 12.19
C ALA A 492 25.28 8.89 13.56
N GLU A 493 24.59 10.02 13.71
CA GLU A 493 23.84 10.41 14.92
C GLU A 493 22.34 10.12 14.84
N LYS A 494 21.86 9.50 13.74
CA LYS A 494 20.44 9.18 13.51
C LYS A 494 20.12 7.73 13.94
N PRO A 495 18.86 7.41 14.32
CA PRO A 495 18.49 6.04 14.71
C PRO A 495 18.72 5.00 13.59
N GLN A 496 18.38 5.35 12.34
CA GLN A 496 18.71 4.67 11.08
C GLN A 496 18.29 5.59 9.90
N PRO A 497 18.94 5.49 8.71
CA PRO A 497 20.24 4.84 8.47
C PRO A 497 21.35 5.54 9.27
N GLN A 498 22.39 4.81 9.69
CA GLN A 498 23.56 5.29 10.42
C GLN A 498 24.82 5.33 9.54
N THR A 499 24.96 4.38 8.62
CA THR A 499 26.12 4.29 7.71
C THR A 499 25.79 4.86 6.32
N VAL A 500 26.82 5.14 5.52
CA VAL A 500 26.62 5.55 4.12
C VAL A 500 25.97 4.42 3.32
N THR A 501 26.35 3.15 3.55
CA THR A 501 25.73 2.02 2.84
C THR A 501 24.23 1.90 3.18
N GLU A 502 23.84 2.00 4.45
CA GLU A 502 22.42 2.03 4.85
C GLU A 502 21.68 3.25 4.28
N GLY A 503 22.36 4.40 4.15
CA GLY A 503 21.82 5.59 3.51
C GLY A 503 21.57 5.41 2.01
N ILE A 504 22.46 4.67 1.31
CA ILE A 504 22.27 4.27 -0.08
C ILE A 504 21.06 3.34 -0.20
N GLU A 505 20.96 2.33 0.67
CA GLU A 505 19.87 1.35 0.66
C GLU A 505 18.50 1.99 0.94
N SER A 506 18.44 2.88 1.94
CA SER A 506 17.23 3.63 2.31
C SER A 506 16.86 4.72 1.30
N GLY A 507 17.75 5.08 0.37
CA GLY A 507 17.49 6.09 -0.65
C GLY A 507 17.74 7.54 -0.18
N ARG A 508 18.45 7.74 0.93
CA ARG A 508 18.79 9.08 1.44
C ARG A 508 20.12 9.11 2.19
N LEU A 509 21.03 9.96 1.70
CA LEU A 509 22.26 10.33 2.39
C LEU A 509 22.25 11.82 2.71
N GLU A 510 22.78 12.18 3.87
CA GLU A 510 23.08 13.56 4.23
C GLU A 510 24.51 13.61 4.77
N PHE A 511 25.31 14.51 4.24
CA PHE A 511 26.73 14.63 4.59
C PHE A 511 27.20 16.07 4.49
N VAL A 512 28.29 16.38 5.19
CA VAL A 512 29.01 17.67 5.08
C VAL A 512 30.26 17.44 4.26
N LEU A 513 30.43 18.15 3.15
CA LEU A 513 31.65 18.12 2.35
C LEU A 513 32.63 19.21 2.81
N HIS A 514 33.90 18.85 2.88
CA HIS A 514 35.03 19.73 3.21
C HIS A 514 36.02 19.76 2.04
N GLY A 515 35.58 20.24 0.88
CA GLY A 515 36.38 20.37 -0.34
C GLY A 515 36.89 21.78 -0.61
N ARG A 516 37.55 21.95 -1.76
CA ARG A 516 37.94 23.29 -2.24
C ARG A 516 36.75 24.01 -2.84
N LYS A 517 35.95 23.33 -3.66
CA LYS A 517 34.77 23.88 -4.37
C LYS A 517 33.46 23.53 -3.66
N LEU A 518 33.27 22.26 -3.29
CA LEU A 518 32.08 21.78 -2.58
C LEU A 518 32.28 21.83 -1.08
N ARG A 519 31.51 22.69 -0.40
CA ARG A 519 31.57 22.89 1.04
C ARG A 519 30.19 22.84 1.68
N GLY A 520 30.12 22.35 2.91
CA GLY A 520 28.90 22.33 3.69
C GLY A 520 28.00 21.12 3.42
N LYS A 521 26.75 21.20 3.86
CA LYS A 521 25.72 20.17 3.87
C LYS A 521 25.17 19.90 2.47
N PHE A 522 25.15 18.62 2.10
CA PHE A 522 24.55 18.08 0.90
C PHE A 522 23.67 16.88 1.24
N ALA A 523 22.74 16.58 0.33
CA ALA A 523 21.94 15.36 0.37
C ALA A 523 21.95 14.65 -0.98
N LEU A 524 22.06 13.33 -0.96
CA LEU A 524 21.73 12.46 -2.09
C LEU A 524 20.38 11.80 -1.80
N ILE A 525 19.39 11.98 -2.69
CA ILE A 525 18.04 11.44 -2.51
C ILE A 525 17.64 10.61 -3.73
N ARG A 526 17.33 9.32 -3.54
CA ARG A 526 16.90 8.42 -4.62
C ARG A 526 15.47 8.76 -5.06
N MET A 527 15.27 8.88 -6.36
CA MET A 527 13.96 9.18 -6.96
C MET A 527 13.07 7.92 -6.96
N GLN A 528 11.78 8.06 -6.63
CA GLN A 528 10.81 6.96 -6.73
C GLN A 528 10.12 6.97 -8.10
N GLY A 529 10.26 5.89 -8.87
CA GLY A 529 9.61 5.70 -10.17
C GLY A 529 9.05 4.28 -10.35
N ARG A 530 7.92 4.16 -11.05
CA ARG A 530 7.33 2.88 -11.49
C ARG A 530 8.02 2.43 -12.78
N GLY A 531 8.96 1.48 -12.69
CA GLY A 531 9.61 0.83 -13.84
C GLY A 531 10.93 0.13 -13.46
N ARG A 532 11.39 -0.84 -14.28
CA ARG A 532 12.73 -1.44 -14.18
C ARG A 532 13.79 -0.41 -14.60
N GLY A 533 14.15 0.48 -13.70
CA GLY A 533 15.28 1.40 -13.86
C GLY A 533 15.87 1.66 -12.48
N LYS A 534 16.90 0.88 -12.13
CA LYS A 534 17.62 1.05 -10.86
C LYS A 534 18.46 2.34 -10.96
N ASP A 535 18.35 3.18 -9.94
CA ASP A 535 19.39 4.10 -9.45
C ASP A 535 19.52 5.55 -9.98
N ASN A 536 18.41 6.26 -10.21
CA ASN A 536 18.44 7.72 -10.33
C ASN A 536 18.36 8.42 -8.95
N TRP A 537 19.34 9.27 -8.66
CA TRP A 537 19.47 10.08 -7.44
C TRP A 537 19.47 11.57 -7.76
N LEU A 538 19.22 12.39 -6.74
CA LEU A 538 19.39 13.83 -6.79
C LEU A 538 20.46 14.24 -5.78
N LEU A 539 21.54 14.84 -6.26
CA LEU A 539 22.52 15.57 -5.45
C LEU A 539 22.01 17.00 -5.22
N ILE A 540 21.83 17.37 -3.96
CA ILE A 540 21.18 18.62 -3.55
C ILE A 540 22.05 19.31 -2.50
N LYS A 541 22.42 20.56 -2.76
CA LYS A 541 22.99 21.43 -1.73
C LYS A 541 21.91 21.76 -0.69
N MET A 542 22.17 21.48 0.58
CA MET A 542 21.28 21.91 1.67
C MET A 542 21.57 23.36 2.06
N LYS A 543 20.58 24.04 2.64
CA LYS A 543 20.77 25.39 3.17
C LYS A 543 21.71 25.37 4.38
N ASP A 544 22.83 26.07 4.27
CA ASP A 544 23.79 26.35 5.33
C ASP A 544 24.59 27.62 4.97
N GLU A 545 25.64 27.90 5.74
CA GLU A 545 26.52 29.07 5.56
C GLU A 545 27.34 29.08 4.26
N PHE A 546 27.50 27.93 3.59
CA PHE A 546 28.23 27.80 2.32
C PHE A 546 27.30 27.81 1.11
N ALA A 547 25.97 27.81 1.31
CA ALA A 547 25.02 27.89 0.21
C ALA A 547 25.04 29.28 -0.45
N HIS A 548 25.11 29.31 -1.78
CA HIS A 548 25.00 30.52 -2.59
C HIS A 548 23.62 30.55 -3.28
N PRO A 549 22.55 31.03 -2.60
CA PRO A 549 21.19 31.06 -3.14
C PRO A 549 20.94 32.18 -4.15
N ASP A 550 21.87 33.13 -4.27
CA ASP A 550 21.87 34.19 -5.28
C ASP A 550 23.09 33.98 -6.17
N GLY A 551 22.89 33.95 -7.49
CA GLY A 551 23.96 33.70 -8.45
C GLY A 551 25.04 34.76 -8.38
N ALA A 552 26.11 34.47 -7.64
CA ALA A 552 27.39 35.13 -7.74
C ALA A 552 28.48 34.08 -7.50
N THR A 553 29.23 33.79 -8.56
CA THR A 553 30.60 33.29 -8.47
C THR A 553 31.36 34.11 -7.42
N THR A 554 32.04 33.43 -6.51
CA THR A 554 32.88 34.08 -5.49
C THR A 554 34.02 34.86 -6.13
N GLU A 555 34.00 36.17 -5.98
CA GLU A 555 35.17 36.95 -5.52
C GLU A 555 34.75 37.88 -4.36
N SER A 556 35.35 37.60 -3.19
CA SER A 556 35.73 38.46 -2.05
C SER A 556 34.79 39.49 -1.35
N SER A 557 34.69 39.29 -0.02
CA SER A 557 34.65 40.28 1.09
C SER A 557 33.32 40.83 1.66
N ALA A 558 33.35 41.05 3.00
CA ALA A 558 32.29 41.17 4.01
C ALA A 558 31.83 42.65 4.30
N PRO A 559 31.02 43.00 5.34
CA PRO A 559 29.74 42.45 5.89
C PRO A 559 28.66 43.51 6.30
N LYS A 560 27.50 43.00 6.81
CA LYS A 560 26.41 43.62 7.65
C LYS A 560 25.30 44.36 6.87
N ALA A 561 24.00 44.32 7.24
CA ALA A 561 23.38 44.27 8.57
C ALA A 561 21.94 43.68 8.60
N LYS A 562 21.45 43.52 9.83
CA LYS A 562 20.17 42.96 10.35
C LYS A 562 18.92 43.64 9.72
N THR A 563 17.73 43.04 9.72
CA THR A 563 16.74 43.15 10.82
C THR A 563 15.55 42.19 10.64
N THR A 564 14.98 41.81 11.78
CA THR A 564 13.83 40.99 12.16
C THR A 564 12.49 41.44 11.50
N THR A 565 11.34 40.75 11.49
CA THR A 565 10.63 40.07 12.60
C THR A 565 9.33 39.38 12.11
N LYS A 566 9.06 38.18 12.65
CA LYS A 566 7.78 37.58 13.13
C LYS A 566 6.46 37.51 12.32
N ALA A 567 5.87 36.33 12.47
CA ALA A 567 4.58 35.82 12.04
C ALA A 567 3.35 36.31 12.84
N LYS A 568 2.14 36.07 12.27
CA LYS A 568 0.88 35.63 12.94
C LYS A 568 -0.15 35.25 11.84
N LYS A 569 -0.65 34.01 11.79
CA LYS A 569 -1.86 33.39 12.42
C LYS A 569 -3.21 33.69 11.73
N ALA A 570 -3.64 32.69 10.93
CA ALA A 570 -4.96 32.13 10.62
C ALA A 570 -6.28 32.91 10.88
N ALA A 571 -7.16 32.94 9.86
CA ALA A 571 -8.51 32.34 9.91
C ALA A 571 -9.19 32.30 8.51
N SER A 572 -10.06 31.31 8.36
CA SER A 572 -10.98 30.93 7.28
C SER A 572 -11.59 32.03 6.37
N ARG A 573 -11.31 31.92 5.06
CA ARG A 573 -12.21 32.01 3.89
C ARG A 573 -11.34 31.68 2.66
N ALA A 574 -11.91 31.08 1.60
CA ALA A 574 -11.16 30.82 0.38
C ALA A 574 -10.85 32.16 -0.30
N ASP A 575 -9.68 32.73 -0.02
CA ASP A 575 -9.23 33.99 -0.60
C ASP A 575 -8.58 33.73 -1.97
N VAL A 576 -9.28 34.12 -3.03
CA VAL A 576 -8.71 34.26 -4.37
C VAL A 576 -7.75 35.46 -4.33
N LYS A 577 -6.44 35.22 -4.17
CA LYS A 577 -5.42 36.28 -4.28
C LYS A 577 -5.31 36.77 -5.72
N ARG A 578 -5.68 38.04 -5.97
CA ARG A 578 -5.33 38.79 -7.18
C ARG A 578 -4.16 39.72 -6.86
N ASN A 579 -2.99 39.52 -7.48
CA ASN A 579 -1.84 40.43 -7.38
C ASN A 579 -1.32 40.82 -8.78
N GLY A 580 -1.82 41.91 -9.34
CA GLY A 580 -1.24 42.74 -10.42
C GLY A 580 -0.25 42.14 -11.43
N SER A 581 -0.76 41.69 -12.57
CA SER A 581 -0.21 41.91 -13.92
C SER A 581 -1.42 41.83 -14.86
N ASP A 582 -1.62 42.81 -15.74
CA ASP A 582 -2.81 42.82 -16.58
C ASP A 582 -2.84 41.59 -17.49
N LYS A 583 -4.01 40.95 -17.58
CA LYS A 583 -4.22 39.80 -18.46
C LYS A 583 -4.01 40.28 -19.90
N PRO A 584 -3.10 39.68 -20.68
CA PRO A 584 -2.91 40.08 -22.08
C PRO A 584 -4.17 39.76 -22.89
N GLU A 585 -4.45 40.57 -23.93
CA GLU A 585 -5.57 40.31 -24.85
C GLU A 585 -5.35 39.05 -25.69
N GLN A 586 -4.09 38.71 -25.99
CA GLN A 586 -3.70 37.52 -26.74
C GLN A 586 -2.44 36.88 -26.14
N ILE A 587 -2.34 35.55 -26.22
CA ILE A 587 -1.18 34.79 -25.75
C ILE A 587 -0.24 34.52 -26.92
N ALA A 588 0.99 35.05 -26.87
CA ALA A 588 2.01 34.76 -27.85
C ALA A 588 2.51 33.31 -27.71
N ILE A 589 2.39 32.51 -28.78
CA ILE A 589 2.90 31.14 -28.83
C ILE A 589 4.43 31.13 -28.99
N THR A 590 5.11 30.20 -28.31
CA THR A 590 6.55 29.99 -28.47
C THR A 590 6.82 28.67 -29.17
N HIS A 591 7.81 28.63 -30.06
CA HIS A 591 8.21 27.42 -30.82
C HIS A 591 7.02 26.71 -31.51
N PRO A 592 6.25 27.40 -32.38
CA PRO A 592 5.05 26.85 -33.01
C PRO A 592 5.35 25.58 -33.84
N ASP A 593 6.52 25.49 -34.46
CA ASP A 593 6.92 24.36 -35.31
C ASP A 593 7.35 23.11 -34.52
N LYS A 594 7.42 23.21 -33.19
CA LYS A 594 7.84 22.09 -32.34
C LYS A 594 6.86 20.93 -32.49
N ILE A 595 7.37 19.74 -32.84
CA ILE A 595 6.55 18.53 -32.94
C ILE A 595 6.09 18.09 -31.54
N MET A 596 4.77 18.01 -31.36
CA MET A 596 4.12 17.56 -30.13
C MET A 596 3.61 16.12 -30.24
N PHE A 597 3.16 15.69 -31.41
CA PHE A 597 2.80 14.28 -31.70
C PHE A 597 3.56 13.82 -32.95
N PRO A 598 4.71 13.13 -32.79
CA PRO A 598 5.57 12.73 -33.91
C PRO A 598 4.88 11.83 -34.93
N ASP A 599 4.06 10.89 -34.47
CA ASP A 599 3.37 9.92 -35.33
C ASP A 599 2.36 10.58 -36.28
N ALA A 600 1.72 11.67 -35.84
CA ALA A 600 0.75 12.43 -36.61
C ALA A 600 1.34 13.68 -37.27
N GLY A 601 2.62 13.97 -37.04
CA GLY A 601 3.30 15.20 -37.46
C GLY A 601 2.65 16.47 -36.92
N ILE A 602 2.06 16.42 -35.72
CA ILE A 602 1.31 17.55 -35.15
C ILE A 602 2.26 18.47 -34.39
N THR A 603 2.23 19.76 -34.73
CA THR A 603 3.06 20.79 -34.11
C THR A 603 2.40 21.44 -32.90
N LYS A 604 3.18 22.19 -32.11
CA LYS A 604 2.69 22.98 -30.98
C LYS A 604 1.73 24.07 -31.43
N GLY A 605 1.98 24.69 -32.60
CA GLY A 605 1.07 25.61 -33.26
C GLY A 605 -0.30 24.98 -33.48
N GLN A 606 -0.35 23.79 -34.07
CA GLN A 606 -1.63 23.09 -34.32
C GLN A 606 -2.37 22.71 -33.03
N VAL A 607 -1.65 22.33 -31.97
CA VAL A 607 -2.26 22.09 -30.65
C VAL A 607 -2.83 23.38 -30.06
N PHE A 608 -2.11 24.50 -30.21
CA PHE A 608 -2.55 25.81 -29.76
C PHE A 608 -3.81 26.26 -30.51
N ASP A 609 -3.81 26.19 -31.84
CA ASP A 609 -4.93 26.55 -32.71
C ASP A 609 -6.18 25.69 -32.41
N PHE A 610 -5.97 24.39 -32.15
CA PHE A 610 -7.04 23.50 -31.72
C PHE A 610 -7.70 24.01 -30.43
N TYR A 611 -6.90 24.29 -29.41
CA TYR A 611 -7.42 24.73 -28.12
C TYR A 611 -8.03 26.13 -28.18
N GLU A 612 -7.51 27.01 -29.03
CA GLU A 612 -8.10 28.31 -29.31
C GLU A 612 -9.48 28.17 -29.94
N ARG A 613 -9.59 27.37 -31.01
CA ARG A 613 -10.85 27.16 -31.72
C ARG A 613 -11.91 26.44 -30.88
N ILE A 614 -11.49 25.50 -30.02
CA ILE A 614 -12.42 24.72 -29.18
C ILE A 614 -12.77 25.41 -27.87
N ALA A 615 -12.06 26.48 -27.48
CA ALA A 615 -12.22 27.16 -26.20
C ALA A 615 -13.68 27.51 -25.87
N PRO A 616 -14.51 28.05 -26.78
CA PRO A 616 -15.90 28.38 -26.48
C PRO A 616 -16.74 27.18 -26.02
N ARG A 617 -16.41 25.97 -26.49
CA ARG A 617 -17.09 24.71 -26.11
C ARG A 617 -16.46 24.04 -24.89
N LEU A 618 -15.15 24.18 -24.71
CA LEU A 618 -14.40 23.54 -23.63
C LEU A 618 -14.49 24.32 -22.31
N LEU A 619 -14.40 25.65 -22.35
CA LEU A 619 -14.32 26.49 -21.15
C LEU A 619 -15.47 26.29 -20.15
N PRO A 620 -16.74 26.11 -20.55
CA PRO A 620 -17.83 25.83 -19.61
C PRO A 620 -17.59 24.59 -18.73
N TYR A 621 -16.85 23.60 -19.24
CA TYR A 621 -16.50 22.40 -18.48
C TYR A 621 -15.31 22.63 -17.55
N LEU A 622 -14.42 23.58 -17.86
CA LEU A 622 -13.22 23.89 -17.06
C LEU A 622 -13.49 24.91 -15.95
N GLN A 623 -14.47 25.78 -16.16
CA GLN A 623 -14.71 26.95 -15.32
C GLN A 623 -14.91 26.59 -13.84
N ASP A 624 -14.15 27.28 -12.99
CA ASP A 624 -14.18 27.18 -11.52
C ASP A 624 -13.89 25.77 -10.98
N ARG A 625 -13.29 24.89 -11.79
CA ARG A 625 -12.87 23.56 -11.35
C ARG A 625 -11.36 23.52 -11.13
N PRO A 626 -10.89 22.98 -9.99
CA PRO A 626 -9.48 22.70 -9.80
C PRO A 626 -8.94 21.79 -10.93
N ALA A 627 -7.98 22.29 -11.70
CA ALA A 627 -7.41 21.58 -12.85
C ALA A 627 -6.09 20.88 -12.49
N THR A 628 -5.96 19.62 -12.91
CA THR A 628 -4.68 18.90 -12.98
C THR A 628 -4.24 18.84 -14.44
N LEU A 629 -2.99 19.21 -14.70
CA LEU A 629 -2.44 19.33 -16.04
C LEU A 629 -1.51 18.16 -16.36
N GLU A 630 -1.69 17.51 -17.50
CA GLU A 630 -0.74 16.54 -18.05
C GLU A 630 0.17 17.27 -19.05
N ARG A 631 1.44 17.46 -18.68
CA ARG A 631 2.39 18.30 -19.42
C ARG A 631 3.45 17.46 -20.12
N PHE A 632 3.68 17.82 -21.38
CA PHE A 632 4.69 17.29 -22.29
C PHE A 632 5.43 18.45 -22.96
N PRO A 633 6.35 19.13 -22.25
CA PRO A 633 7.06 20.27 -22.82
C PRO A 633 7.78 19.94 -24.13
N ASP A 634 8.22 18.70 -24.30
CA ASP A 634 8.92 18.18 -25.48
C ASP A 634 8.06 17.32 -26.41
N GLY A 635 6.73 17.32 -26.21
CA GLY A 635 5.83 16.45 -26.96
C GLY A 635 5.90 14.98 -26.54
N LEU A 636 5.16 14.13 -27.25
CA LEU A 636 5.21 12.67 -27.16
C LEU A 636 6.48 12.14 -27.86
N GLY A 637 7.65 12.56 -27.38
CA GLY A 637 8.94 12.05 -27.85
C GLY A 637 9.33 10.71 -27.23
N ASP A 638 10.55 10.24 -27.50
CA ASP A 638 11.11 9.01 -26.91
C ASP A 638 11.00 9.00 -25.37
N ALA A 639 11.11 7.82 -24.75
CA ALA A 639 10.88 7.58 -23.30
C ALA A 639 11.68 8.49 -22.32
N LYS A 640 12.60 9.32 -22.81
CA LYS A 640 13.36 10.33 -22.06
C LYS A 640 12.71 11.72 -22.03
N ALA A 641 11.70 11.99 -22.86
CA ALA A 641 11.01 13.27 -22.90
C ALA A 641 10.28 13.53 -21.57
N PRO A 642 10.42 14.73 -20.97
CA PRO A 642 9.79 15.05 -19.71
C PRO A 642 8.27 15.01 -19.82
N HIS A 643 7.67 14.07 -19.11
CA HIS A 643 6.22 13.96 -18.90
C HIS A 643 5.96 14.08 -17.40
N PHE A 644 5.10 15.01 -17.00
CA PHE A 644 4.70 15.13 -15.61
C PHE A 644 3.28 15.67 -15.42
N TRP A 645 2.72 15.29 -14.27
CA TRP A 645 1.42 15.74 -13.80
C TRP A 645 1.60 16.94 -12.88
N GLN A 646 0.90 18.04 -13.18
CA GLN A 646 0.97 19.26 -12.40
C GLN A 646 -0.36 19.56 -11.72
N LYS A 647 -0.38 19.44 -10.39
CA LYS A 647 -1.50 19.87 -9.54
C LYS A 647 -1.24 21.23 -8.90
N ASN A 648 -0.02 21.44 -8.43
CA ASN A 648 0.40 22.69 -7.79
C ASN A 648 0.91 23.66 -8.84
N ALA A 649 0.21 24.79 -9.01
CA ALA A 649 0.61 25.90 -9.84
C ALA A 649 1.96 26.46 -9.32
N PRO A 650 2.99 26.53 -10.18
CA PRO A 650 4.26 27.14 -9.81
C PRO A 650 4.14 28.64 -9.53
N ASP A 651 5.05 29.17 -8.70
CA ASP A 651 5.06 30.59 -8.35
C ASP A 651 5.29 31.50 -9.56
N TYR A 652 6.00 31.01 -10.59
CA TYR A 652 6.27 31.76 -11.83
C TYR A 652 5.05 31.91 -12.75
N TYR A 653 3.92 31.25 -12.48
CA TYR A 653 2.72 31.47 -13.28
C TYR A 653 2.23 32.91 -13.12
N PRO A 654 1.80 33.58 -14.21
CA PRO A 654 1.26 34.93 -14.12
C PRO A 654 0.16 35.03 -13.08
N SER A 655 0.12 36.17 -12.41
CA SER A 655 -0.80 36.41 -11.30
C SER A 655 -2.26 36.61 -11.72
N TRP A 656 -2.51 36.90 -12.99
CA TRP A 656 -3.86 36.94 -13.56
C TRP A 656 -4.48 35.55 -13.75
N ILE A 657 -3.69 34.47 -13.64
CA ILE A 657 -4.20 33.10 -13.66
C ILE A 657 -4.76 32.76 -12.28
N PRO A 658 -6.09 32.55 -12.16
CA PRO A 658 -6.70 32.27 -10.86
C PRO A 658 -6.28 30.91 -10.32
N ARG A 659 -6.12 30.83 -9.00
CA ARG A 659 -5.69 29.63 -8.28
C ARG A 659 -6.64 29.34 -7.12
N ALA A 660 -6.87 28.07 -6.85
CA ALA A 660 -7.58 27.59 -5.67
C ALA A 660 -6.60 26.91 -4.71
N GLU A 661 -6.44 27.48 -3.51
CA GLU A 661 -5.60 26.90 -2.46
C GLU A 661 -6.36 25.79 -1.73
N LEU A 662 -6.02 24.53 -2.00
CA LEU A 662 -6.71 23.36 -1.44
C LEU A 662 -5.76 22.53 -0.56
N PRO A 663 -6.17 22.17 0.68
CA PRO A 663 -5.37 21.30 1.52
C PRO A 663 -5.41 19.86 1.00
N THR A 664 -4.26 19.20 1.01
CA THR A 664 -4.14 17.75 0.82
C THR A 664 -4.55 17.01 2.10
N GLN A 665 -4.83 15.70 1.99
CA GLN A 665 -5.13 14.84 3.14
C GLN A 665 -4.00 14.82 4.19
N GLN A 666 -2.78 15.21 3.82
CA GLN A 666 -1.60 15.31 4.69
C GLN A 666 -1.37 16.74 5.23
N GLY A 667 -2.30 17.68 5.00
CA GLY A 667 -2.24 19.05 5.49
C GLY A 667 -1.38 20.02 4.68
N LYS A 668 -0.70 19.57 3.61
CA LYS A 668 0.03 20.46 2.68
C LYS A 668 -0.95 21.16 1.74
N THR A 669 -0.81 22.46 1.53
CA THR A 669 -1.60 23.22 0.55
C THR A 669 -1.12 22.96 -0.88
N VAL A 670 -2.06 22.82 -1.81
CA VAL A 670 -1.82 22.75 -3.26
C VAL A 670 -2.64 23.83 -3.93
N ASN A 671 -1.98 24.63 -4.76
CA ASN A 671 -2.60 25.72 -5.52
C ASN A 671 -3.03 25.18 -6.89
N TYR A 672 -4.29 24.77 -7.04
CA TYR A 672 -4.79 24.31 -8.33
C TYR A 672 -5.06 25.50 -9.25
N VAL A 673 -4.74 25.37 -10.53
CA VAL A 673 -5.12 26.38 -11.53
C VAL A 673 -6.62 26.29 -11.80
N LEU A 674 -7.28 27.44 -11.94
CA LEU A 674 -8.64 27.56 -12.44
C LEU A 674 -8.59 28.09 -13.87
N VAL A 675 -9.05 27.30 -14.84
CA VAL A 675 -9.01 27.66 -16.25
C VAL A 675 -10.34 28.33 -16.63
N ASN A 676 -10.46 29.61 -16.28
CA ASN A 676 -11.71 30.36 -16.36
C ASN A 676 -11.87 31.20 -17.64
N ASN A 677 -10.84 31.26 -18.48
CA ASN A 677 -10.84 32.02 -19.72
C ASN A 677 -9.86 31.42 -20.74
N GLN A 678 -10.00 31.86 -22.00
CA GLN A 678 -9.20 31.37 -23.12
C GLN A 678 -7.72 31.68 -22.94
N GLU A 679 -7.36 32.84 -22.39
CA GLU A 679 -5.96 33.22 -22.23
C GLU A 679 -5.25 32.31 -21.22
N THR A 680 -5.94 31.92 -20.14
CA THR A 680 -5.41 30.92 -19.19
C THR A 680 -5.22 29.58 -19.88
N LEU A 681 -6.21 29.12 -20.65
CA LEU A 681 -6.15 27.86 -21.40
C LEU A 681 -4.93 27.85 -22.34
N LEU A 682 -4.82 28.88 -23.18
CA LEU A 682 -3.76 29.01 -24.18
C LEU A 682 -2.38 29.21 -23.56
N TYR A 683 -2.27 29.93 -22.45
CA TYR A 683 -1.02 30.02 -21.69
C TYR A 683 -0.55 28.63 -21.23
N LEU A 684 -1.45 27.82 -20.65
CA LEU A 684 -1.10 26.49 -20.16
C LEU A 684 -0.74 25.52 -21.30
N VAL A 685 -1.44 25.62 -22.44
CA VAL A 685 -1.09 24.88 -23.67
C VAL A 685 0.29 25.28 -24.17
N ASN A 686 0.60 26.58 -24.17
CA ASN A 686 1.92 27.09 -24.55
C ASN A 686 3.03 26.60 -23.59
N GLN A 687 2.68 26.29 -22.33
CA GLN A 687 3.56 25.64 -21.36
C GLN A 687 3.69 24.10 -21.58
N GLY A 688 3.14 23.57 -22.67
CA GLY A 688 3.20 22.15 -23.03
C GLY A 688 2.12 21.30 -22.37
N THR A 689 1.01 21.88 -21.92
CA THR A 689 -0.14 21.09 -21.45
C THR A 689 -0.88 20.51 -22.65
N LEU A 690 -1.01 19.18 -22.69
CA LEU A 690 -1.77 18.48 -23.73
C LEU A 690 -3.14 18.03 -23.23
N THR A 691 -3.21 17.50 -22.00
CA THR A 691 -4.46 17.01 -21.41
C THR A 691 -4.80 17.82 -20.16
N PHE A 692 -6.04 18.27 -20.06
CA PHE A 692 -6.62 18.87 -18.86
C PHE A 692 -7.49 17.84 -18.13
N HIS A 693 -7.38 17.81 -16.80
CA HIS A 693 -8.23 17.00 -15.94
C HIS A 693 -8.89 17.89 -14.90
N ILE A 694 -10.20 17.73 -14.71
CA ILE A 694 -11.00 18.57 -13.81
C ILE A 694 -11.58 17.76 -12.67
N TRP A 695 -11.73 18.40 -11.51
CA TRP A 695 -12.57 17.87 -10.44
C TRP A 695 -14.04 17.84 -10.85
N PHE A 696 -14.83 17.00 -10.18
CA PHE A 696 -16.25 16.86 -10.51
C PHE A 696 -17.08 17.98 -9.87
N SER A 697 -16.51 18.65 -8.87
CA SER A 697 -17.07 19.82 -8.19
C SER A 697 -16.35 21.11 -8.58
N ARG A 698 -17.02 22.24 -8.39
CA ARG A 698 -16.43 23.58 -8.50
C ARG A 698 -15.91 24.07 -7.16
N VAL A 699 -15.04 25.07 -7.17
CA VAL A 699 -14.47 25.66 -5.93
C VAL A 699 -15.51 26.28 -5.00
N LYS A 700 -16.71 26.59 -5.50
CA LYS A 700 -17.83 27.10 -4.70
C LYS A 700 -18.31 26.08 -3.66
N ASP A 701 -18.34 24.81 -4.03
CA ASP A 701 -18.71 23.69 -3.15
C ASP A 701 -17.92 22.46 -3.55
N LEU A 702 -16.82 22.20 -2.82
CA LEU A 702 -15.89 21.13 -3.16
C LEU A 702 -16.41 19.75 -2.78
N ASP A 703 -17.43 19.66 -1.93
CA ASP A 703 -17.93 18.40 -1.37
C ASP A 703 -19.16 17.88 -2.14
N ARG A 704 -19.78 18.73 -2.98
CA ARG A 704 -20.87 18.37 -3.87
C ARG A 704 -20.40 18.30 -5.34
N PRO A 705 -20.45 17.14 -6.00
CA PRO A 705 -20.13 17.04 -7.43
C PRO A 705 -21.24 17.68 -8.28
N ASP A 706 -20.87 18.25 -9.43
CA ASP A 706 -21.83 18.76 -10.43
C ASP A 706 -22.39 17.62 -11.29
N PHE A 707 -21.67 16.50 -11.39
CA PHE A 707 -22.06 15.34 -12.17
C PHE A 707 -21.52 14.04 -11.57
N VAL A 708 -22.22 12.95 -11.85
CA VAL A 708 -21.80 11.57 -11.62
C VAL A 708 -21.17 11.03 -12.90
N LEU A 709 -20.09 10.28 -12.75
CA LEU A 709 -19.38 9.62 -13.84
C LEU A 709 -19.52 8.09 -13.74
N PHE A 710 -19.88 7.47 -14.85
CA PHE A 710 -19.66 6.06 -15.12
C PHE A 710 -18.52 5.96 -16.15
N ASP A 711 -17.33 5.56 -15.70
CA ASP A 711 -16.16 5.39 -16.57
C ASP A 711 -16.10 3.92 -17.03
N LEU A 712 -16.42 3.71 -18.31
CA LEU A 712 -16.53 2.41 -18.94
C LEU A 712 -15.19 2.05 -19.58
N ASP A 713 -14.40 1.24 -18.88
CA ASP A 713 -13.10 0.76 -19.34
C ASP A 713 -13.26 -0.67 -19.91
N PRO A 714 -13.16 -0.87 -21.23
CA PRO A 714 -13.26 -2.19 -21.82
C PRO A 714 -12.10 -3.11 -21.39
N SER A 715 -10.93 -2.60 -21.00
CA SER A 715 -9.76 -3.41 -20.65
C SER A 715 -9.41 -4.47 -21.72
N GLN A 716 -9.84 -5.72 -21.56
CA GLN A 716 -9.67 -6.82 -22.54
C GLN A 716 -10.93 -7.09 -23.37
N ALA A 717 -12.06 -6.51 -23.00
CA ALA A 717 -13.30 -6.51 -23.76
C ALA A 717 -13.16 -5.67 -25.04
N SER A 718 -14.07 -5.86 -25.98
CA SER A 718 -14.11 -5.04 -27.19
C SER A 718 -14.73 -3.67 -26.91
N PHE A 719 -14.46 -2.70 -27.79
CA PHE A 719 -15.17 -1.42 -27.73
C PHE A 719 -16.69 -1.59 -27.98
N GLN A 720 -17.08 -2.63 -28.74
CA GLN A 720 -18.49 -2.95 -28.97
C GLN A 720 -19.19 -3.38 -27.68
N ASP A 721 -18.49 -4.12 -26.81
CA ASP A 721 -19.00 -4.46 -25.48
C ASP A 721 -19.18 -3.18 -24.65
N ALA A 722 -18.25 -2.22 -24.71
CA ALA A 722 -18.41 -0.94 -24.02
C ALA A 722 -19.61 -0.14 -24.55
N VAL A 723 -19.89 -0.19 -25.86
CA VAL A 723 -21.09 0.41 -26.47
C VAL A 723 -22.36 -0.27 -25.94
N ALA A 724 -22.40 -1.60 -25.89
CA ALA A 724 -23.54 -2.35 -25.37
C ALA A 724 -23.83 -2.01 -23.90
N VAL A 725 -22.78 -2.00 -23.07
CA VAL A 725 -22.86 -1.63 -21.65
C VAL A 725 -23.31 -0.18 -21.47
N ALA A 726 -22.80 0.76 -22.28
CA ALA A 726 -23.22 2.15 -22.24
C ALA A 726 -24.70 2.34 -22.61
N ARG A 727 -25.20 1.59 -23.61
CA ARG A 727 -26.62 1.64 -24.00
C ARG A 727 -27.53 1.05 -22.93
N GLN A 728 -27.16 -0.08 -22.35
CA GLN A 728 -27.93 -0.65 -21.24
C GLN A 728 -27.96 0.29 -20.03
N LEU A 729 -26.83 0.93 -19.72
CA LEU A 729 -26.76 1.96 -18.69
C LEU A 729 -27.68 3.13 -19.02
N HIS A 730 -27.74 3.58 -20.28
CA HIS A 730 -28.62 4.66 -20.70
C HIS A 730 -30.10 4.32 -20.51
N GLU A 731 -30.52 3.09 -20.85
CA GLU A 731 -31.89 2.63 -20.65
C GLU A 731 -32.29 2.70 -19.16
N PHE A 732 -31.45 2.21 -18.25
CA PHE A 732 -31.72 2.31 -16.81
C PHE A 732 -31.70 3.74 -16.28
N LEU A 733 -30.87 4.61 -16.85
CA LEU A 733 -30.88 6.03 -16.50
C LEU A 733 -32.16 6.73 -16.99
N GLN A 734 -32.71 6.33 -18.15
CA GLN A 734 -34.00 6.83 -18.63
C GLN A 734 -35.16 6.35 -17.77
N GLU A 735 -35.12 5.11 -17.26
CA GLU A 735 -36.12 4.62 -16.29
C GLU A 735 -36.13 5.41 -14.98
N GLU A 736 -34.97 5.92 -14.56
CA GLU A 736 -34.80 6.77 -13.38
C GLU A 736 -35.16 8.25 -13.65
N ASP A 737 -35.65 8.57 -14.85
CA ASP A 737 -35.97 9.92 -15.31
C ASP A 737 -34.79 10.90 -15.14
N VAL A 738 -33.55 10.41 -15.36
CA VAL A 738 -32.34 11.23 -15.31
C VAL A 738 -31.72 11.40 -16.69
N GLU A 739 -31.37 12.64 -17.00
CA GLU A 739 -30.65 12.96 -18.23
C GLU A 739 -29.20 12.48 -18.14
N ALA A 740 -28.72 11.82 -19.19
CA ALA A 740 -27.37 11.28 -19.27
C ALA A 740 -26.71 11.67 -20.59
N PHE A 741 -25.41 11.93 -20.55
CA PHE A 741 -24.61 12.32 -21.70
C PHE A 741 -23.45 11.34 -21.89
N VAL A 742 -23.15 10.98 -23.13
CA VAL A 742 -22.05 10.06 -23.45
C VAL A 742 -20.93 10.75 -24.21
N LYS A 743 -19.71 10.32 -23.95
CA LYS A 743 -18.54 10.76 -24.70
C LYS A 743 -17.50 9.66 -24.83
N THR A 744 -16.68 9.74 -25.87
CA THR A 744 -15.43 8.97 -25.88
C THR A 744 -14.52 9.48 -24.77
N SER A 745 -13.72 8.57 -24.18
CA SER A 745 -12.62 8.98 -23.32
C SER A 745 -11.51 9.66 -24.13
N GLY A 746 -11.45 9.45 -25.45
CA GLY A 746 -10.29 9.75 -26.30
C GLY A 746 -9.17 8.72 -26.16
N LYS A 747 -9.39 7.61 -25.45
CA LYS A 747 -8.55 6.41 -25.47
C LYS A 747 -9.41 5.22 -25.94
N SER A 748 -9.43 4.12 -25.19
CA SER A 748 -10.22 2.93 -25.50
C SER A 748 -11.63 2.93 -24.89
N GLY A 749 -11.90 3.73 -23.85
CA GLY A 749 -13.15 3.68 -23.09
C GLY A 749 -14.19 4.75 -23.43
N LEU A 750 -15.34 4.67 -22.76
CA LEU A 750 -16.46 5.62 -22.83
C LEU A 750 -16.72 6.21 -21.45
N HIS A 751 -17.17 7.46 -21.40
CA HIS A 751 -17.70 8.05 -20.16
C HIS A 751 -19.18 8.35 -20.36
N VAL A 752 -20.01 7.95 -19.40
CA VAL A 752 -21.38 8.41 -19.26
C VAL A 752 -21.45 9.36 -18.07
N GLN A 753 -21.95 10.57 -18.29
CA GLN A 753 -22.04 11.64 -17.30
C GLN A 753 -23.50 11.99 -17.03
N VAL A 754 -23.87 12.07 -15.76
CA VAL A 754 -25.22 12.43 -15.32
C VAL A 754 -25.13 13.67 -14.43
N PRO A 755 -25.81 14.78 -14.75
CA PRO A 755 -25.87 15.94 -13.85
C PRO A 755 -26.37 15.54 -12.46
N TRP A 756 -25.64 15.91 -11.40
CA TRP A 756 -26.00 15.55 -10.04
C TRP A 756 -26.87 16.64 -9.41
N THR A 757 -28.18 16.47 -9.54
CA THR A 757 -29.19 17.42 -9.03
C THR A 757 -29.78 17.00 -7.68
N LYS A 758 -29.61 15.73 -7.28
CA LYS A 758 -30.10 15.19 -6.00
C LYS A 758 -29.35 15.76 -4.80
N ASP A 759 -29.95 15.69 -3.62
CA ASP A 759 -29.27 16.05 -2.37
C ASP A 759 -28.21 15.02 -1.98
N GLY A 760 -27.08 15.49 -1.47
CA GLY A 760 -25.94 14.66 -1.09
C GLY A 760 -24.63 15.03 -1.79
N GLY A 761 -23.52 14.62 -1.20
CA GLY A 761 -22.17 14.83 -1.71
C GLY A 761 -21.66 13.63 -2.51
N TYR A 762 -20.33 13.49 -2.59
CA TYR A 762 -19.70 12.42 -3.35
C TYR A 762 -20.05 11.00 -2.90
N ASP A 763 -20.34 10.78 -1.62
CA ASP A 763 -20.63 9.44 -1.12
C ASP A 763 -22.02 8.97 -1.53
N GLU A 764 -23.03 9.85 -1.47
CA GLU A 764 -24.38 9.60 -1.97
C GLU A 764 -24.39 9.43 -3.49
N ALA A 765 -23.70 10.31 -4.21
CA ALA A 765 -23.54 10.22 -5.67
C ALA A 765 -22.92 8.88 -6.10
N ARG A 766 -21.89 8.42 -5.39
CA ARG A 766 -21.21 7.14 -5.67
C ARG A 766 -22.08 5.94 -5.30
N ALA A 767 -22.81 5.99 -4.19
CA ALA A 767 -23.71 4.93 -3.79
C ALA A 767 -24.83 4.73 -4.82
N TRP A 768 -25.43 5.84 -5.29
CA TRP A 768 -26.43 5.81 -6.36
C TRP A 768 -25.85 5.26 -7.67
N ALA A 769 -24.65 5.70 -8.06
CA ALA A 769 -23.99 5.20 -9.26
C ALA A 769 -23.71 3.69 -9.17
N LEU A 770 -23.28 3.21 -8.00
CA LEU A 770 -23.01 1.79 -7.78
C LEU A 770 -24.25 0.93 -7.94
N GLN A 771 -25.40 1.36 -7.41
CA GLN A 771 -26.67 0.65 -7.57
C GLN A 771 -27.06 0.48 -9.04
N ILE A 772 -26.91 1.55 -9.85
CA ILE A 772 -27.19 1.47 -11.29
C ILE A 772 -26.17 0.58 -12.00
N ALA A 773 -24.89 0.69 -11.65
CA ALA A 773 -23.85 -0.16 -12.22
C ALA A 773 -24.09 -1.66 -11.92
N GLU A 774 -24.54 -1.99 -10.72
CA GLU A 774 -24.92 -3.35 -10.33
C GLU A 774 -26.10 -3.88 -11.16
N ARG A 775 -27.13 -3.06 -11.40
CA ARG A 775 -28.24 -3.40 -12.33
C ARG A 775 -27.74 -3.68 -13.75
N VAL A 776 -26.77 -2.90 -14.25
CA VAL A 776 -26.13 -3.17 -15.56
C VAL A 776 -25.38 -4.49 -15.57
N VAL A 777 -24.68 -4.84 -14.48
CA VAL A 777 -24.00 -6.13 -14.34
C VAL A 777 -25.00 -7.28 -14.29
N GLU A 778 -26.14 -7.12 -13.62
CA GLU A 778 -27.21 -8.12 -13.58
C GLU A 778 -27.85 -8.35 -14.96
N ALA A 779 -28.05 -7.28 -15.74
CA ALA A 779 -28.59 -7.37 -17.10
C ALA A 779 -27.58 -7.96 -18.09
N LEU A 780 -26.29 -7.66 -17.92
CA LEU A 780 -25.21 -8.06 -18.83
C LEU A 780 -24.04 -8.77 -18.10
N PRO A 781 -24.26 -9.90 -17.40
CA PRO A 781 -23.27 -10.52 -16.52
C PRO A 781 -22.02 -11.05 -17.24
N GLY A 782 -22.14 -11.32 -18.54
CA GLY A 782 -21.05 -11.73 -19.42
C GLY A 782 -20.29 -10.58 -20.08
N GLN A 783 -20.78 -9.33 -19.99
CA GLN A 783 -20.20 -8.16 -20.67
C GLN A 783 -19.84 -7.01 -19.73
N ALA A 784 -20.47 -6.89 -18.56
CA ALA A 784 -20.22 -5.83 -17.58
C ALA A 784 -19.71 -6.40 -16.24
N THR A 785 -18.94 -5.60 -15.51
CA THR A 785 -18.51 -5.93 -14.14
C THR A 785 -18.21 -4.67 -13.32
N VAL A 786 -18.41 -4.75 -12.01
CA VAL A 786 -17.91 -3.77 -11.02
C VAL A 786 -16.63 -4.25 -10.32
N GLU A 787 -16.06 -5.37 -10.75
CA GLU A 787 -14.81 -5.94 -10.21
C GLU A 787 -13.62 -4.99 -10.44
N ARG A 788 -13.00 -4.56 -9.34
CA ARG A 788 -11.94 -3.54 -9.37
C ARG A 788 -10.60 -4.09 -9.82
N SER A 789 -10.30 -5.35 -9.57
CA SER A 789 -9.04 -5.97 -9.96
C SER A 789 -9.04 -6.27 -11.46
N LYS A 790 -7.96 -5.88 -12.17
CA LYS A 790 -7.85 -6.17 -13.61
C LYS A 790 -7.92 -7.68 -13.91
N ALA A 791 -7.41 -8.51 -13.01
CA ALA A 791 -7.44 -9.96 -13.14
C ALA A 791 -8.86 -10.54 -13.01
N GLY A 792 -9.68 -10.03 -12.09
CA GLY A 792 -11.05 -10.53 -11.86
C GLY A 792 -12.08 -10.06 -12.90
N ARG A 793 -11.77 -9.02 -13.68
CA ARG A 793 -12.66 -8.49 -14.72
C ARG A 793 -12.88 -9.47 -15.88
N GLY A 794 -11.86 -10.25 -16.24
CA GLY A 794 -11.88 -11.09 -17.44
C GLY A 794 -12.09 -10.24 -18.72
N ARG A 795 -12.95 -10.71 -19.64
CA ARG A 795 -13.31 -10.01 -20.88
C ARG A 795 -14.56 -9.12 -20.74
N ARG A 796 -14.84 -8.63 -19.53
CA ARG A 796 -15.98 -7.75 -19.24
C ARG A 796 -15.53 -6.30 -19.12
N VAL A 797 -16.39 -5.39 -19.56
CA VAL A 797 -16.25 -3.94 -19.40
C VAL A 797 -16.39 -3.59 -17.93
N TYR A 798 -15.41 -2.89 -17.40
CA TYR A 798 -15.46 -2.39 -16.05
C TYR A 798 -16.28 -1.10 -16.00
N VAL A 799 -17.35 -1.11 -15.21
CA VAL A 799 -18.18 0.06 -14.92
C VAL A 799 -17.59 0.75 -13.68
N ASP A 800 -16.63 1.64 -13.88
CA ASP A 800 -15.96 2.34 -12.78
C ASP A 800 -16.80 3.53 -12.30
N VAL A 801 -17.42 3.34 -11.13
CA VAL A 801 -18.12 4.39 -10.39
C VAL A 801 -17.30 4.95 -9.22
N MET A 802 -16.11 4.39 -8.96
CA MET A 802 -15.27 4.78 -7.83
C MET A 802 -14.55 6.12 -8.07
N GLN A 803 -14.56 6.62 -9.31
CA GLN A 803 -14.07 7.95 -9.64
C GLN A 803 -14.92 9.08 -9.03
N ASN A 804 -16.17 8.78 -8.62
CA ASN A 804 -17.05 9.69 -7.90
C ASN A 804 -16.56 9.87 -6.45
N ALA A 805 -15.44 10.57 -6.27
CA ALA A 805 -14.85 10.84 -4.98
C ALA A 805 -14.20 12.23 -4.94
N ARG A 806 -14.23 12.83 -3.75
CA ARG A 806 -13.66 14.16 -3.54
C ARG A 806 -12.18 14.20 -3.93
N GLY A 807 -11.81 15.13 -4.81
CA GLY A 807 -10.44 15.33 -5.27
C GLY A 807 -9.97 14.39 -6.38
N HIS A 808 -10.84 13.49 -6.84
CA HIS A 808 -10.64 12.78 -8.10
C HIS A 808 -10.89 13.74 -9.27
N HIS A 809 -10.38 13.36 -10.44
CA HIS A 809 -10.44 14.18 -11.63
C HIS A 809 -10.65 13.35 -12.88
N VAL A 810 -11.29 13.96 -13.88
CA VAL A 810 -11.65 13.34 -15.15
C VAL A 810 -11.26 14.26 -16.30
N VAL A 811 -11.01 13.68 -17.47
CA VAL A 811 -10.84 14.45 -18.72
C VAL A 811 -12.21 15.01 -19.15
N PRO A 812 -12.35 16.35 -19.29
CA PRO A 812 -13.58 16.94 -19.80
C PRO A 812 -13.83 16.61 -21.27
N PRO A 813 -15.05 16.90 -21.78
CA PRO A 813 -15.29 17.09 -23.20
C PRO A 813 -14.23 17.93 -23.91
N TYR A 814 -13.96 17.62 -25.18
CA TYR A 814 -13.13 18.41 -26.10
C TYR A 814 -11.63 18.52 -25.77
N VAL A 815 -11.13 17.73 -24.83
CA VAL A 815 -9.71 17.74 -24.45
C VAL A 815 -8.92 16.71 -25.25
N LEU A 816 -7.74 17.10 -25.73
CA LEU A 816 -6.79 16.20 -26.37
C LEU A 816 -6.22 15.21 -25.36
N ARG A 817 -6.01 13.98 -25.81
CA ARG A 817 -5.31 12.95 -25.04
C ARG A 817 -3.87 12.88 -25.51
N ALA A 818 -2.94 12.81 -24.56
CA ALA A 818 -1.53 12.54 -24.84
C ALA A 818 -1.31 11.06 -25.21
N VAL A 819 -1.84 10.66 -26.36
CA VAL A 819 -1.63 9.36 -27.01
C VAL A 819 -1.33 9.58 -28.50
N PRO A 820 -0.72 8.59 -29.19
CA PRO A 820 -0.56 8.64 -30.64
C PRO A 820 -1.88 9.00 -31.35
N GLY A 821 -1.78 9.81 -32.39
CA GLY A 821 -2.90 10.30 -33.20
C GLY A 821 -3.59 11.57 -32.66
N ALA A 822 -3.20 12.08 -31.48
CA ALA A 822 -3.79 13.26 -30.84
C ALA A 822 -5.33 13.18 -30.77
N THR A 823 -5.82 12.09 -30.23
CA THR A 823 -7.27 11.82 -30.10
C THR A 823 -7.94 12.76 -29.11
N VAL A 824 -9.25 12.98 -29.28
CA VAL A 824 -10.05 13.92 -28.48
C VAL A 824 -11.09 13.17 -27.66
N SER A 825 -11.24 13.55 -26.39
CA SER A 825 -12.35 13.16 -25.52
C SER A 825 -13.65 13.81 -26.03
N THR A 826 -14.40 13.10 -26.87
CA THR A 826 -15.42 13.70 -27.75
C THR A 826 -16.83 13.41 -27.27
N PRO A 827 -17.64 14.42 -26.92
CA PRO A 827 -19.07 14.25 -26.70
C PRO A 827 -19.77 13.66 -27.91
N LEU A 828 -20.74 12.80 -27.66
CA LEU A 828 -21.52 12.14 -28.69
C LEU A 828 -23.00 12.26 -28.35
N GLU A 829 -23.81 12.31 -29.38
CA GLU A 829 -25.22 12.00 -29.26
C GLU A 829 -25.39 10.48 -29.06
N TRP A 830 -26.38 10.05 -28.27
CA TRP A 830 -26.62 8.61 -28.05
C TRP A 830 -26.87 7.84 -29.36
N ARG A 831 -27.42 8.50 -30.39
CA ARG A 831 -27.61 7.92 -31.74
C ARG A 831 -26.29 7.64 -32.47
N GLU A 832 -25.23 8.38 -32.17
CA GLU A 832 -23.89 8.20 -32.77
C GLU A 832 -23.14 7.02 -32.15
N LEU A 833 -23.52 6.61 -30.93
CA LEU A 833 -22.91 5.51 -30.20
C LEU A 833 -23.31 4.15 -30.77
N THR A 834 -22.69 3.78 -31.90
CA THR A 834 -22.94 2.51 -32.59
C THR A 834 -21.73 1.56 -32.49
N ALA A 835 -21.93 0.28 -32.75
CA ALA A 835 -20.85 -0.72 -32.77
C ALA A 835 -19.77 -0.48 -33.83
N LYS A 836 -20.02 0.44 -34.79
CA LYS A 836 -19.07 0.86 -35.83
C LYS A 836 -18.25 2.10 -35.45
N LEU A 837 -18.61 2.77 -34.34
CA LEU A 837 -17.91 3.96 -33.88
C LEU A 837 -16.47 3.60 -33.51
N ALA A 838 -15.51 4.33 -34.07
CA ALA A 838 -14.10 4.19 -33.74
C ALA A 838 -13.63 5.41 -32.93
N PRO A 839 -13.32 5.28 -31.62
CA PRO A 839 -12.87 6.41 -30.80
C PRO A 839 -11.62 7.11 -31.36
N ALA A 840 -10.74 6.34 -32.01
CA ALA A 840 -9.52 6.86 -32.62
C ALA A 840 -9.77 7.74 -33.85
N ALA A 841 -10.98 7.76 -34.41
CA ALA A 841 -11.34 8.61 -35.54
C ALA A 841 -11.48 10.09 -35.12
N PHE A 842 -11.72 10.37 -33.84
CA PHE A 842 -11.81 11.74 -33.31
C PHE A 842 -10.44 12.23 -32.89
N THR A 843 -9.82 13.02 -33.75
CA THR A 843 -8.48 13.58 -33.55
C THR A 843 -8.52 15.10 -33.62
N LEU A 844 -7.43 15.74 -33.23
CA LEU A 844 -7.22 17.17 -33.45
C LEU A 844 -7.59 17.61 -34.87
N LYS A 845 -7.25 16.80 -35.88
CA LYS A 845 -7.44 17.13 -37.30
C LYS A 845 -8.89 16.92 -37.78
N THR A 846 -9.60 15.96 -37.20
CA THR A 846 -10.90 15.49 -37.72
C THR A 846 -12.10 15.98 -36.93
N ILE A 847 -11.93 16.42 -35.68
CA ILE A 847 -13.02 16.83 -34.77
C ILE A 847 -13.83 18.06 -35.23
N PHE A 848 -13.31 18.80 -36.21
CA PHE A 848 -13.98 19.96 -36.80
C PHE A 848 -14.51 19.71 -38.22
N SER A 849 -14.31 18.50 -38.74
CA SER A 849 -14.93 18.01 -39.97
C SER A 849 -16.31 17.46 -39.65
#